data_AF-A0A518CHM6-F1
#
_entry.id   AF-A0A518CHM6-F1
#
_cell.length_a   1.000
_cell.length_b   1.000
_cell.length_c   1.000
_cell.angle_alpha   90.00
_cell.angle_beta   90.00
_cell.angle_gamma   90.00
#
_symmetry.space_group_name_H-M   'P 1'
#
loop_
_entity.id
_entity.type
_entity.pdbx_description
1 polymer ?
#
loop_
_entity_poly.entity_id
_entity_poly.type
_entity_poly.pdbx_seq_one_letter_code
_entity_poly.pdbx_strand_id
1 'polypeptide(L)'
;MNWRNIRLIFMREVRDLLRDRRTLFMVFMMPLLLYPALGIGMAQMMLSYREKVRTVVVLGEEHLPPPPLLADGQFAGRWFPTAKESSQLEVVTPQTLKAAEGDLPENPTEGVRTAQQDEVERLKLLVDNAKNLGNVHQKLMQLNGEYDQLLEQKIKSRKKDDEGKESPETSSPSPADSDLEKRMADLQQEIELTHDELSDLFAISNMQVLILVPDGFAESIEKTTTQIAERNITEEGNGVSVPSLTVLHNNADQKSQIAYSRVRTVLALWEADILKQRLTAASLPESITSPVNPKSVDLASAQELSANVWGTIIPALLIIMAMTGAFYPAIDLAAGEKERGTMETLLICPASRTEIVWGKFFTVLSFSIATAILNLVSLGFTTKYMVALGGGGSGGLAQLGVIAPPSLEAICWVVILLIPIAALFSALSFALATFARSSKEGQYYLTPMLAVTTGLTVFCASPAVEITPFYSIMPVIGVGLLLKGLLSSPDVSMMLIYVIPVLITSTGYSLLALWWAIDQFCREDVLFREAERFNLGLWIKQLLREKQATPTFPEAGLCFLLIMFLQFATMNLTRSLLGPIDESAAPTVMLKLLLIQQIALIAAPALIMGAMLAGSLRQTFKIYMPPLPHLLIGISLPFVLHPLVIELAQSLQWFFPPLPEQVEQALLLMQDNNISPWLLLLTFAAAPAICEEIAFRGFILSGLAHHGRLGIAIVFSSLAFGLMHMIPQQVFNASLLGLVLGLLCLRSNSLLPGILFHFVNNGIEVLRGVYQKELQSSISPGNLFVTYTETEYHYHWPTLIICGIVSAALIYWLYQNPARLSPAQQQPAADKFRLK
;
A
#
# COMPACT_ATOMS: atom_id res chain seq x y z
N MET A 1 -14.41 -43.76 -12.85
CA MET A 1 -14.14 -43.19 -11.52
C MET A 1 -15.06 -43.85 -10.51
N ASN A 2 -14.53 -44.63 -9.59
CA ASN A 2 -15.27 -45.39 -8.59
C ASN A 2 -15.21 -44.65 -7.23
N TRP A 3 -16.35 -44.19 -6.74
CA TRP A 3 -16.46 -43.46 -5.46
C TRP A 3 -15.96 -44.29 -4.26
N ARG A 4 -16.07 -45.62 -4.34
CA ARG A 4 -15.57 -46.52 -3.30
C ARG A 4 -14.05 -46.42 -3.15
N ASN A 5 -13.31 -46.33 -4.27
CA ASN A 5 -11.86 -46.17 -4.26
C ASN A 5 -11.46 -44.84 -3.64
N ILE A 6 -12.09 -43.74 -4.08
CA ILE A 6 -11.85 -42.39 -3.55
C ILE A 6 -12.09 -42.35 -2.04
N ARG A 7 -13.21 -42.90 -1.57
CA ARG A 7 -13.55 -42.96 -0.14
C ARG A 7 -12.53 -43.77 0.66
N LEU A 8 -12.05 -44.90 0.12
CA LEU A 8 -11.04 -45.73 0.80
C LEU A 8 -9.71 -44.99 0.93
N ILE A 9 -9.26 -44.34 -0.14
CA ILE A 9 -8.04 -43.51 -0.13
C ILE A 9 -8.21 -42.37 0.86
N PHE A 10 -9.28 -41.58 0.77
CA PHE A 10 -9.59 -40.50 1.71
C PHE A 10 -9.52 -40.97 3.18
N MET A 11 -10.21 -42.06 3.52
CA MET A 11 -10.22 -42.58 4.89
C MET A 11 -8.87 -43.09 5.38
N ARG A 12 -8.05 -43.64 4.47
CA ARG A 12 -6.67 -44.02 4.78
C ARG A 12 -5.85 -42.77 5.10
N GLU A 13 -5.84 -41.79 4.19
CA GLU A 13 -5.02 -40.58 4.32
C GLU A 13 -5.40 -39.75 5.56
N VAL A 14 -6.70 -39.62 5.84
CA VAL A 14 -7.19 -38.99 7.08
C VAL A 14 -6.64 -39.71 8.30
N ARG A 15 -6.70 -41.05 8.32
CA ARG A 15 -6.21 -41.84 9.46
C ARG A 15 -4.69 -41.70 9.64
N ASP A 16 -3.94 -41.65 8.56
CA ASP A 16 -2.48 -41.51 8.60
C ASP A 16 -2.09 -40.12 9.14
N LEU A 17 -2.74 -39.05 8.67
CA LEU A 17 -2.53 -37.69 9.19
C LEU A 17 -2.97 -37.51 10.65
N LEU A 18 -4.10 -38.12 11.06
CA LEU A 18 -4.56 -38.08 12.45
C LEU A 18 -3.62 -38.84 13.41
N ARG A 19 -2.68 -39.65 12.91
CA ARG A 19 -1.66 -40.31 13.73
C ARG A 19 -0.38 -39.49 13.83
N ASP A 20 -0.14 -38.58 12.89
CA ASP A 20 1.00 -37.68 12.94
C ASP A 20 0.77 -36.53 13.91
N ARG A 21 1.34 -36.67 15.11
CA ARG A 21 1.28 -35.66 16.17
C ARG A 21 1.86 -34.32 15.74
N ARG A 22 2.88 -34.32 14.88
CA ARG A 22 3.50 -33.08 14.41
C ARG A 22 2.52 -32.34 13.52
N THR A 23 1.93 -33.02 12.54
CA THR A 23 0.94 -32.41 11.65
C THR A 23 -0.30 -31.95 12.42
N LEU A 24 -0.82 -32.76 13.35
CA LEU A 24 -1.93 -32.33 14.22
C LEU A 24 -1.62 -31.10 15.06
N PHE A 25 -0.42 -31.03 15.64
CA PHE A 25 0.00 -29.87 16.42
C PHE A 25 0.07 -28.61 15.55
N MET A 26 0.71 -28.70 14.37
CA MET A 26 0.87 -27.55 13.47
C MET A 26 -0.46 -27.09 12.86
N VAL A 27 -1.34 -28.03 12.54
CA VAL A 27 -2.61 -27.74 11.85
C VAL A 27 -3.70 -27.27 12.82
N PHE A 28 -3.84 -27.92 13.97
CA PHE A 28 -4.92 -27.60 14.91
C PHE A 28 -4.44 -26.82 16.13
N MET A 29 -3.39 -27.29 16.81
CA MET A 29 -3.06 -26.79 18.15
C MET A 29 -2.33 -25.45 18.12
N MET A 30 -1.38 -25.27 17.20
CA MET A 30 -0.60 -24.04 17.07
C MET A 30 -1.49 -22.85 16.71
N PRO A 31 -2.33 -22.87 15.65
CA PRO A 31 -3.26 -21.78 15.36
C PRO A 31 -4.20 -21.46 16.52
N LEU A 32 -4.78 -22.51 17.12
CA LEU A 32 -5.76 -22.37 18.20
C LEU A 32 -5.19 -21.65 19.43
N LEU A 33 -3.90 -21.85 19.74
CA LEU A 33 -3.25 -21.27 20.91
C LEU A 33 -2.52 -19.97 20.58
N LEU A 34 -1.81 -19.92 19.46
CA LEU A 34 -0.90 -18.83 19.11
C LEU A 34 -1.66 -17.52 18.90
N TYR A 35 -2.76 -17.55 18.15
CA TYR A 35 -3.48 -16.31 17.80
C TYR A 35 -4.20 -15.67 19.01
N PRO A 36 -4.94 -16.42 19.86
CA PRO A 36 -5.46 -15.87 21.10
C PRO A 36 -4.36 -15.38 22.04
N ALA A 37 -3.26 -16.13 22.19
CA ALA A 37 -2.15 -15.73 23.05
C ALA A 37 -1.49 -14.43 22.55
N LEU A 38 -1.30 -14.28 21.24
CA LEU A 38 -0.73 -13.09 20.64
C LEU A 38 -1.68 -11.89 20.77
N GLY A 39 -2.99 -12.10 20.59
CA GLY A 39 -4.01 -11.07 20.80
C GLY A 39 -4.08 -10.58 22.26
N ILE A 40 -4.17 -11.52 23.22
CA ILE A 40 -4.17 -11.20 24.66
C ILE A 40 -2.85 -10.56 25.08
N GLY A 41 -1.72 -11.08 24.62
CA GLY A 41 -0.39 -10.55 24.91
C GLY A 41 -0.22 -9.12 24.38
N MET A 42 -0.67 -8.84 23.15
CA MET A 42 -0.63 -7.50 22.59
C MET A 42 -1.54 -6.52 23.34
N ALA A 43 -2.73 -6.95 23.76
CA ALA A 43 -3.64 -6.14 24.57
C ALA A 43 -3.04 -5.82 25.96
N GLN A 44 -2.45 -6.80 26.64
CA GLN A 44 -1.75 -6.60 27.92
C GLN A 44 -0.53 -5.70 27.79
N MET A 45 0.22 -5.85 26.69
CA MET A 45 1.36 -4.99 26.39
C MET A 45 0.90 -3.53 26.20
N MET A 46 -0.16 -3.30 25.42
CA MET A 46 -0.73 -1.96 25.25
C MET A 46 -1.18 -1.33 26.58
N LEU A 47 -1.81 -2.10 27.46
CA LEU A 47 -2.17 -1.64 28.81
C LEU A 47 -0.94 -1.24 29.62
N SER A 48 0.09 -2.10 29.62
CA SER A 48 1.32 -1.89 30.38
C SER A 48 2.06 -0.61 29.95
N TYR A 49 1.95 -0.21 28.67
CA TYR A 49 2.52 1.06 28.20
C TYR A 49 1.71 2.30 28.64
N ARG A 50 0.39 2.17 28.81
CA ARG A 50 -0.47 3.28 29.25
C ARG A 50 -0.37 3.57 30.75
N GLU A 51 -0.14 2.55 31.58
CA GLU A 51 -0.21 2.70 33.04
C GLU A 51 1.07 3.25 33.70
N LYS A 52 2.18 3.42 32.94
CA LYS A 52 3.42 3.99 33.49
C LYS A 52 3.30 5.50 33.70
N VAL A 53 3.78 5.95 34.85
CA VAL A 53 3.94 7.37 35.19
C VAL A 53 4.92 8.03 34.21
N ARG A 54 4.59 9.23 33.75
CA ARG A 54 5.40 10.02 32.81
C ARG A 54 5.81 11.33 33.44
N THR A 55 7.07 11.70 33.31
CA THR A 55 7.64 12.90 33.93
C THR A 55 7.40 14.11 33.01
N VAL A 56 6.74 15.12 33.56
CA VAL A 56 6.46 16.42 32.94
C VAL A 56 7.18 17.48 33.77
N VAL A 57 8.07 18.24 33.15
CA VAL A 57 8.77 19.33 33.84
C VAL A 57 8.09 20.66 33.49
N VAL A 58 7.82 21.50 34.49
CA VAL A 58 7.23 22.83 34.30
C VAL A 58 8.20 23.88 34.84
N LEU A 59 8.58 24.84 33.99
CA LEU A 59 9.41 25.98 34.36
C LEU A 59 8.58 27.28 34.30
N GLY A 60 8.79 28.18 35.26
CA GLY A 60 8.06 29.45 35.37
C GLY A 60 6.65 29.30 35.97
N GLU A 61 6.45 28.33 36.87
CA GLU A 61 5.12 28.06 37.46
C GLU A 61 4.54 29.25 38.23
N GLU A 62 5.41 30.13 38.76
CA GLU A 62 5.06 31.38 39.43
C GLU A 62 4.35 32.40 38.52
N HIS A 63 4.49 32.26 37.20
CA HIS A 63 3.87 33.15 36.20
C HIS A 63 2.55 32.59 35.66
N LEU A 64 2.02 31.51 36.23
CA LEU A 64 0.72 30.93 35.82
C LEU A 64 -0.46 31.77 36.34
N PRO A 65 -1.43 32.15 35.48
CA PRO A 65 -2.61 32.90 35.90
C PRO A 65 -3.59 32.03 36.70
N PRO A 66 -4.48 32.65 37.51
CA PRO A 66 -5.67 31.98 37.99
C PRO A 66 -6.58 31.65 36.79
N PRO A 67 -7.30 30.50 36.80
CA PRO A 67 -7.38 29.48 37.86
C PRO A 67 -6.12 28.61 37.92
N PRO A 68 -5.70 28.07 39.08
CA PRO A 68 -4.44 27.34 39.19
C PRO A 68 -4.40 26.07 38.31
N LEU A 69 -3.41 25.99 37.43
CA LEU A 69 -3.12 24.79 36.63
C LEU A 69 -2.57 23.66 37.52
N LEU A 70 -1.70 24.02 38.46
CA LEU A 70 -1.07 23.14 39.44
C LEU A 70 -1.67 23.34 40.84
N ALA A 71 -1.81 22.27 41.60
CA ALA A 71 -2.18 22.25 43.02
C ALA A 71 -1.30 21.22 43.74
N ASP A 72 -0.70 21.59 44.87
CA ASP A 72 0.18 20.73 45.69
C ASP A 72 1.30 20.03 44.88
N GLY A 73 1.91 20.74 43.93
CA GLY A 73 3.00 20.21 43.09
C GLY A 73 2.58 19.23 42.00
N GLN A 74 1.28 19.06 41.74
CA GLN A 74 0.75 18.25 40.64
C GLN A 74 -0.26 19.04 39.80
N PHE A 75 -0.63 18.54 38.62
CA PHE A 75 -1.79 19.08 37.90
C PHE A 75 -3.04 18.93 38.76
N ALA A 76 -3.82 20.01 38.88
CA ALA A 76 -5.00 19.97 39.74
C ALA A 76 -6.00 18.91 39.26
N GLY A 77 -6.49 18.07 40.16
CA GLY A 77 -7.34 16.91 39.83
C GLY A 77 -8.61 17.24 39.04
N ARG A 78 -9.11 18.47 39.12
CA ARG A 78 -10.25 18.98 38.33
C ARG A 78 -10.04 18.96 36.82
N TRP A 79 -8.78 18.95 36.36
CA TRP A 79 -8.44 18.89 34.94
C TRP A 79 -8.41 17.46 34.40
N PHE A 80 -8.68 16.46 35.23
CA PHE A 80 -8.74 15.06 34.84
C PHE A 80 -10.15 14.50 35.02
N PRO A 81 -10.61 13.63 34.10
CA PRO A 81 -11.86 12.88 34.27
C PRO A 81 -11.82 11.93 35.46
N THR A 82 -10.64 11.38 35.80
CA THR A 82 -10.45 10.42 36.89
C THR A 82 -9.16 10.67 37.67
N ALA A 83 -9.15 10.37 38.98
CA ALA A 83 -7.96 10.49 39.82
C ALA A 83 -6.79 9.58 39.35
N LYS A 84 -7.10 8.47 38.68
CA LYS A 84 -6.10 7.56 38.11
C LYS A 84 -5.28 8.25 37.01
N GLU A 85 -5.88 9.08 36.17
CA GLU A 85 -5.15 9.79 35.10
C GLU A 85 -4.23 10.88 35.66
N SER A 86 -4.65 11.56 36.73
CA SER A 86 -3.83 12.54 37.44
C SER A 86 -2.53 11.91 37.96
N SER A 87 -2.62 10.72 38.56
CA SER A 87 -1.44 10.01 39.10
C SER A 87 -0.51 9.41 38.04
N GLN A 88 -0.86 9.47 36.76
CA GLN A 88 -0.03 8.97 35.65
C GLN A 88 0.92 10.02 35.07
N LEU A 89 0.82 11.27 35.54
CA LEU A 89 1.78 12.34 35.24
C LEU A 89 2.47 12.75 36.53
N GLU A 90 3.79 12.59 36.56
CA GLU A 90 4.63 13.15 37.60
C GLU A 90 5.03 14.55 37.15
N VAL A 91 4.59 15.56 37.88
CA VAL A 91 4.96 16.95 37.62
C VAL A 91 6.17 17.29 38.45
N VAL A 92 7.20 17.83 37.80
CA VAL A 92 8.44 18.29 38.45
C VAL A 92 8.60 19.77 38.18
N THR A 93 8.73 20.56 39.24
CA THR A 93 8.90 22.02 39.20
C THR A 93 10.03 22.48 40.13
N PRO A 94 10.53 23.72 39.96
CA PRO A 94 11.47 24.30 40.92
C PRO A 94 10.95 24.34 42.36
N GLN A 95 9.64 24.51 42.59
CA GLN A 95 9.07 24.45 43.95
C GLN A 95 9.03 23.02 44.49
N THR A 96 8.72 22.01 43.68
CA THR A 96 8.76 20.61 44.15
C THR A 96 10.17 20.20 44.56
N LEU A 97 11.19 20.69 43.86
CA LEU A 97 12.59 20.50 44.25
C LEU A 97 12.91 21.17 45.60
N LYS A 98 12.51 22.45 45.78
CA LYS A 98 12.72 23.17 47.05
C LYS A 98 12.01 22.51 48.23
N ALA A 99 10.80 22.00 48.01
CA ALA A 99 10.06 21.25 49.03
C ALA A 99 10.80 19.97 49.43
N ALA A 100 11.27 19.20 48.44
CA ALA A 100 12.04 17.98 48.68
C ALA A 100 13.41 18.24 49.36
N GLU A 101 14.07 19.36 49.05
CA GLU A 101 15.29 19.81 49.74
C GLU A 101 15.02 20.18 51.21
N GLY A 102 13.85 20.76 51.50
CA GLY A 102 13.43 21.13 52.87
C GLY A 102 13.05 19.95 53.76
N ASP A 103 12.65 18.82 53.17
CA ASP A 103 12.29 17.59 53.87
C ASP A 103 13.50 16.68 54.19
N LEU A 104 14.73 17.10 53.82
CA LEU A 104 15.95 16.38 54.15
C LEU A 104 16.28 16.51 55.66
N PRO A 105 16.66 15.41 56.34
CA PRO A 105 17.04 15.48 57.75
C PRO A 105 18.32 16.32 57.94
N GLU A 106 18.31 17.24 58.92
CA GLU A 106 19.43 18.16 59.23
C GLU A 106 20.75 17.45 59.59
N ASN A 107 20.72 16.15 59.94
CA ASN A 107 21.89 15.32 60.21
C ASN A 107 21.82 13.99 59.45
N PRO A 108 22.42 13.88 58.26
CA PRO A 108 22.50 12.60 57.55
C PRO A 108 23.47 11.65 58.27
N THR A 109 23.05 10.41 58.54
CA THR A 109 23.97 9.35 58.98
C THR A 109 25.07 9.14 57.94
N GLU A 110 26.33 9.34 58.34
CA GLU A 110 27.48 9.22 57.44
C GLU A 110 27.53 7.84 56.76
N GLY A 111 27.54 7.82 55.43
CA GLY A 111 27.89 6.66 54.61
C GLY A 111 26.75 5.88 53.95
N VAL A 112 25.48 6.23 54.18
CA VAL A 112 24.33 5.60 53.49
C VAL A 112 23.50 6.66 52.78
N ARG A 113 23.53 6.67 51.44
CA ARG A 113 22.61 7.49 50.63
C ARG A 113 21.18 7.06 50.96
N THR A 114 20.36 7.98 51.46
CA THR A 114 18.96 7.70 51.72
C THR A 114 18.17 7.84 50.42
N ALA A 115 17.07 7.09 50.28
CA ALA A 115 16.19 7.20 49.11
C ALA A 115 15.67 8.65 48.87
N GLN A 116 15.58 9.46 49.93
CA GLN A 116 15.24 10.89 49.85
C GLN A 116 16.37 11.73 49.22
N GLN A 117 17.63 11.42 49.51
CA GLN A 117 18.78 12.12 48.91
C GLN A 117 18.90 11.81 47.41
N ASP A 118 18.70 10.55 47.02
CA ASP A 118 18.72 10.15 45.60
C ASP A 118 17.56 10.79 44.81
N GLU A 119 16.39 10.97 45.43
CA GLU A 119 15.25 11.63 44.79
C GLU A 119 15.49 13.14 44.61
N VAL A 120 16.08 13.82 45.58
CA VAL A 120 16.48 15.23 45.44
C VAL A 120 17.53 15.41 44.33
N GLU A 121 18.53 14.51 44.26
CA GLU A 121 19.53 14.51 43.18
C GLU A 121 18.88 14.31 41.80
N ARG A 122 17.91 13.39 41.69
CA ARG A 122 17.12 13.15 40.47
C ARG A 122 16.31 14.39 40.06
N LEU A 123 15.55 14.99 40.98
CA LEU A 123 14.73 16.17 40.70
C LEU A 123 15.60 17.37 40.28
N LYS A 124 16.75 17.54 40.94
CA LYS A 124 17.72 18.58 40.59
C LYS A 124 18.25 18.41 39.17
N LEU A 125 18.64 17.20 38.78
CA LEU A 125 19.09 16.89 37.43
C LEU A 125 18.00 17.20 36.37
N LEU A 126 16.74 16.83 36.65
CA LEU A 126 15.61 17.11 35.74
C LEU A 126 15.38 18.61 35.55
N VAL A 127 15.40 19.39 36.64
CA VAL A 127 15.23 20.85 36.60
C VAL A 127 16.39 21.53 35.90
N ASP A 128 17.63 21.12 36.14
CA ASP A 128 18.81 21.71 35.51
C ASP A 128 18.86 21.39 34.01
N ASN A 129 18.53 20.16 33.61
CA ASN A 129 18.38 19.79 32.20
C ASN A 129 17.27 20.59 31.52
N ALA A 130 16.13 20.78 32.18
CA ALA A 130 15.03 21.58 31.65
C ALA A 130 15.41 23.06 31.46
N LYS A 131 16.19 23.64 32.38
CA LYS A 131 16.72 25.02 32.23
C LYS A 131 17.66 25.11 31.03
N ASN A 132 18.55 24.13 30.86
CA ASN A 132 19.46 24.09 29.71
C ASN A 132 18.68 24.01 28.39
N LEU A 133 17.68 23.12 28.31
CA LEU A 133 16.76 23.02 27.17
C LEU A 133 16.02 24.33 26.91
N GLY A 134 15.55 25.02 27.96
CA GLY A 134 14.94 26.34 27.84
C GLY A 134 15.87 27.38 27.21
N ASN A 135 17.14 27.40 27.59
CA ASN A 135 18.14 28.32 27.03
C ASN A 135 18.43 28.03 25.55
N VAL A 136 18.60 26.76 25.18
CA VAL A 136 18.82 26.35 23.78
C VAL A 136 17.58 26.67 22.93
N HIS A 137 16.39 26.45 23.49
CA HIS A 137 15.13 26.81 22.83
C HIS A 137 15.01 28.32 22.61
N GLN A 138 15.38 29.15 23.59
CA GLN A 138 15.42 30.61 23.42
C GLN A 138 16.39 31.04 22.33
N LYS A 139 17.58 30.42 22.26
CA LYS A 139 18.54 30.65 21.17
C LYS A 139 17.94 30.30 19.81
N LEU A 140 17.26 29.15 19.70
CA LEU A 140 16.57 28.73 18.48
C LEU A 140 15.49 29.73 18.05
N MET A 141 14.70 30.24 19.00
CA MET A 141 13.67 31.26 18.72
C MET A 141 14.29 32.58 18.25
N GLN A 142 15.43 33.00 18.82
CA GLN A 142 16.15 34.18 18.37
C GLN A 142 16.66 34.04 16.94
N LEU A 143 17.25 32.88 16.59
CA LEU A 143 17.74 32.59 15.24
C LEU A 143 16.60 32.56 14.21
N ASN A 144 15.48 31.93 14.54
CA ASN A 144 14.27 31.94 13.69
C ASN A 144 13.75 33.37 13.50
N GLY A 145 13.73 34.19 14.54
CA GLY A 145 13.34 35.60 14.44
C GLY A 145 14.27 36.43 13.55
N GLU A 146 15.58 36.22 13.62
CA GLU A 146 16.55 36.86 12.71
C GLU A 146 16.31 36.42 11.26
N TYR A 147 16.07 35.12 11.04
CA TYR A 147 15.77 34.58 9.72
C TYR A 147 14.47 35.16 9.13
N ASP A 148 13.39 35.23 9.90
CA ASP A 148 12.10 35.77 9.47
C ASP A 148 12.20 37.26 9.10
N GLN A 149 12.99 38.05 9.86
CA GLN A 149 13.26 39.45 9.53
C GLN A 149 13.99 39.61 8.19
N LEU A 150 14.99 38.76 7.91
CA LEU A 150 15.70 38.77 6.63
C LEU A 150 14.81 38.30 5.48
N LEU A 151 13.95 37.31 5.72
CA LEU A 151 12.96 36.84 4.75
C LEU A 151 11.96 37.95 4.40
N GLU A 152 11.43 38.67 5.40
CA GLU A 152 10.60 39.85 5.18
C GLU A 152 11.32 40.93 4.38
N GLN A 153 12.60 41.19 4.71
CA GLN A 153 13.42 42.15 3.98
C GLN A 153 13.58 41.76 2.51
N LYS A 154 13.78 40.47 2.22
CA LYS A 154 13.85 39.90 0.87
C LYS A 154 12.53 40.00 0.10
N ILE A 155 11.39 39.80 0.79
CA ILE A 155 10.06 39.96 0.20
C ILE A 155 9.79 41.44 -0.12
N LYS A 156 10.17 42.36 0.79
CA LYS A 156 10.02 43.80 0.60
C LYS A 156 10.92 44.34 -0.52
N SER A 157 12.15 43.83 -0.67
CA SER A 157 13.04 44.22 -1.78
C SER A 157 12.48 43.78 -3.14
N ARG A 158 12.01 42.52 -3.26
CA ARG A 158 11.39 42.02 -4.49
C ARG A 158 10.11 42.79 -4.89
N LYS A 159 9.24 43.11 -3.94
CA LYS A 159 8.03 43.93 -4.23
C LYS A 159 8.38 45.31 -4.77
N LYS A 160 9.47 45.91 -4.31
CA LYS A 160 9.96 47.22 -4.78
C LYS A 160 10.54 47.16 -6.19
N ASP A 161 11.14 46.03 -6.56
CA ASP A 161 11.70 45.82 -7.89
C ASP A 161 10.62 45.53 -8.95
N ASP A 162 9.52 44.86 -8.57
CA ASP A 162 8.36 44.58 -9.43
C ASP A 162 7.49 45.81 -9.72
N GLU A 163 7.35 46.76 -8.77
CA GLU A 163 6.62 48.01 -9.00
C GLU A 163 7.36 48.99 -9.95
N GLY A 164 8.61 48.70 -10.31
CA GLY A 164 9.48 49.59 -11.09
C GLY A 164 9.78 49.17 -12.55
N LYS A 165 9.33 48.00 -13.03
CA LYS A 165 9.73 47.49 -14.37
C LYS A 165 8.58 46.89 -15.19
N GLU A 166 8.21 47.55 -16.29
CA GLU A 166 7.44 46.97 -17.40
C GLU A 166 8.35 46.16 -18.35
N SER A 167 8.90 45.02 -17.92
CA SER A 167 9.32 43.88 -18.79
C SER A 167 10.12 42.82 -18.02
N PRO A 168 9.90 41.51 -18.27
CA PRO A 168 10.62 40.43 -17.64
C PRO A 168 11.88 40.09 -18.45
N GLU A 169 13.00 40.76 -18.19
CA GLU A 169 14.32 40.28 -18.64
C GLU A 169 15.26 40.03 -17.46
N THR A 170 15.98 38.92 -17.60
CA THR A 170 16.94 38.31 -16.69
C THR A 170 17.98 39.30 -16.14
N SER A 171 17.74 39.84 -14.94
CA SER A 171 18.78 40.52 -14.16
C SER A 171 19.53 39.52 -13.29
N SER A 172 20.86 39.50 -13.40
CA SER A 172 21.76 38.84 -12.46
C SER A 172 21.52 39.37 -11.04
N PRO A 173 21.61 38.52 -9.99
CA PRO A 173 21.42 38.98 -8.62
C PRO A 173 22.41 40.10 -8.29
N SER A 174 21.92 41.17 -7.65
CA SER A 174 22.77 42.23 -7.12
C SER A 174 23.75 41.65 -6.08
N PRO A 175 24.97 42.19 -5.91
CA PRO A 175 25.89 41.76 -4.85
C PRO A 175 25.25 41.73 -3.45
N ALA A 176 24.31 42.65 -3.20
CA ALA A 176 23.55 42.71 -1.96
C ALA A 176 22.57 41.53 -1.79
N ASP A 177 22.00 41.02 -2.89
CA ASP A 177 21.12 39.85 -2.85
C ASP A 177 21.92 38.56 -2.63
N SER A 178 23.13 38.46 -3.19
CA SER A 178 24.01 37.30 -2.96
C SER A 178 24.54 37.23 -1.53
N ASP A 179 24.82 38.38 -0.90
CA ASP A 179 25.26 38.45 0.49
C ASP A 179 24.10 38.13 1.45
N LEU A 180 22.88 38.60 1.14
CA LEU A 180 21.67 38.27 1.90
C LEU A 180 21.35 36.77 1.82
N GLU A 181 21.42 36.18 0.63
CA GLU A 181 21.19 34.74 0.45
C GLU A 181 22.21 33.88 1.19
N LYS A 182 23.48 34.30 1.19
CA LYS A 182 24.52 33.63 1.97
C LYS A 182 24.25 33.72 3.48
N ARG A 183 23.85 34.90 3.98
CA ARG A 183 23.52 35.08 5.41
C ARG A 183 22.30 34.26 5.84
N MET A 184 21.27 34.17 4.98
CA MET A 184 20.11 33.32 5.22
C MET A 184 20.49 31.83 5.24
N ALA A 185 21.37 31.38 4.33
CA ALA A 185 21.87 30.00 4.32
C ALA A 185 22.69 29.65 5.57
N ASP A 186 23.56 30.57 6.02
CA ASP A 186 24.35 30.41 7.25
C ASP A 186 23.43 30.32 8.48
N LEU A 187 22.41 31.18 8.57
CA LEU A 187 21.40 31.13 9.65
C LEU A 187 20.58 29.86 9.62
N GLN A 188 20.18 29.40 8.43
CA GLN A 188 19.41 28.16 8.28
C GLN A 188 20.23 26.94 8.76
N GLN A 189 21.53 26.92 8.47
CA GLN A 189 22.44 25.89 8.99
C GLN A 189 22.58 25.98 10.52
N GLU A 190 22.68 27.19 11.09
CA GLU A 190 22.76 27.38 12.55
C GLU A 190 21.45 26.98 13.26
N ILE A 191 20.30 27.24 12.64
CA ILE A 191 18.98 26.79 13.11
C ILE A 191 18.92 25.27 13.13
N GLU A 192 19.35 24.59 12.06
CA GLU A 192 19.38 23.12 11.97
C GLU A 192 20.27 22.51 13.06
N LEU A 193 21.50 23.03 13.24
CA LEU A 193 22.41 22.58 14.30
C LEU A 193 21.85 22.80 15.71
N THR A 194 21.21 23.95 15.95
CA THR A 194 20.61 24.27 17.26
C THR A 194 19.37 23.42 17.53
N HIS A 195 18.62 23.07 16.48
CA HIS A 195 17.49 22.14 16.57
C HIS A 195 17.94 20.72 16.93
N ASP A 196 19.01 20.23 16.28
CA ASP A 196 19.62 18.93 16.57
C ASP A 196 20.14 18.87 18.01
N GLU A 197 20.84 19.93 18.46
CA GLU A 197 21.29 20.06 19.85
C GLU A 197 20.12 19.99 20.85
N LEU A 198 19.01 20.70 20.56
CA LEU A 198 17.80 20.67 21.39
C LEU A 198 17.19 19.25 21.46
N SER A 199 17.15 18.55 20.33
CA SER A 199 16.63 17.17 20.23
C SER A 199 17.47 16.18 21.04
N ASP A 200 18.81 16.27 20.91
CA ASP A 200 19.76 15.40 21.62
C ASP A 200 19.71 15.62 23.14
N LEU A 201 19.68 16.89 23.57
CA LEU A 201 19.53 17.23 24.98
C LEU A 201 18.21 16.71 25.54
N PHE A 202 17.11 16.82 24.79
CA PHE A 202 15.80 16.32 25.22
C PHE A 202 15.83 14.79 25.37
N ALA A 203 16.47 14.08 24.43
CA ALA A 203 16.59 12.63 24.47
C ALA A 203 17.36 12.11 25.70
N ILE A 204 18.39 12.83 26.17
CA ILE A 204 19.23 12.43 27.31
C ILE A 204 18.61 12.85 28.66
N SER A 205 17.72 13.84 28.65
CA SER A 205 17.20 14.49 29.86
C SER A 205 16.21 13.67 30.71
N ASN A 206 15.80 12.48 30.26
CA ASN A 206 14.83 11.58 30.91
C ASN A 206 13.41 12.16 31.17
N MET A 207 13.10 13.37 30.72
CA MET A 207 11.75 13.94 30.74
C MET A 207 10.95 13.53 29.50
N GLN A 208 9.62 13.56 29.59
CA GLN A 208 8.74 13.25 28.45
C GLN A 208 8.10 14.49 27.86
N VAL A 209 7.86 15.53 28.67
CA VAL A 209 7.31 16.82 28.24
C VAL A 209 7.97 17.92 29.07
N LEU A 210 8.32 19.04 28.43
CA LEU A 210 8.77 20.25 29.09
C LEU A 210 7.81 21.39 28.76
N ILE A 211 7.25 22.03 29.79
CA ILE A 211 6.39 23.20 29.68
C ILE A 211 7.20 24.43 30.10
N LEU A 212 7.32 25.39 29.20
CA LEU A 212 7.99 26.68 29.43
C LEU A 212 6.92 27.77 29.54
N VAL A 213 6.76 28.31 30.74
CA VAL A 213 5.89 29.46 31.02
C VAL A 213 6.73 30.73 30.94
N PRO A 214 6.37 31.69 30.06
CA PRO A 214 7.13 32.93 29.91
C PRO A 214 6.91 33.88 31.09
N ASP A 215 7.89 34.75 31.35
CA ASP A 215 7.80 35.78 32.38
C ASP A 215 6.65 36.76 32.10
N GLY A 216 5.95 37.19 33.14
CA GLY A 216 4.81 38.11 33.01
C GLY A 216 3.57 37.52 32.32
N PHE A 217 3.50 36.21 32.11
CA PHE A 217 2.37 35.54 31.45
C PHE A 217 1.03 35.82 32.15
N ALA A 218 0.95 35.63 33.46
CA ALA A 218 -0.24 35.94 34.25
C ALA A 218 -0.68 37.41 34.13
N GLU A 219 0.26 38.34 34.27
CA GLU A 219 0.01 39.79 34.16
C GLU A 219 -0.51 40.16 32.78
N SER A 220 0.05 39.56 31.72
CA SER A 220 -0.42 39.77 30.35
C SER A 220 -1.85 39.27 30.15
N ILE A 221 -2.18 38.10 30.69
CA ILE A 221 -3.53 37.51 30.61
C ILE A 221 -4.55 38.37 31.36
N GLU A 222 -4.18 38.88 32.54
CA GLU A 222 -5.01 39.78 33.35
C GLU A 222 -5.21 41.14 32.65
N LYS A 223 -4.13 41.77 32.18
CA LYS A 223 -4.18 43.04 31.43
C LYS A 223 -5.09 42.93 30.21
N THR A 224 -4.96 41.83 29.45
CA THR A 224 -5.82 41.56 28.29
C THR A 224 -7.29 41.44 28.71
N THR A 225 -7.55 40.77 29.82
CA THR A 225 -8.90 40.57 30.35
C THR A 225 -9.54 41.90 30.77
N THR A 226 -8.79 42.78 31.44
CA THR A 226 -9.24 44.13 31.82
C THR A 226 -9.51 45.00 30.60
N GLN A 227 -8.63 45.01 29.60
CA GLN A 227 -8.82 45.80 28.37
C GLN A 227 -10.08 45.38 27.59
N ILE A 228 -10.35 44.08 27.52
CA ILE A 228 -11.57 43.55 26.88
C ILE A 228 -12.81 43.93 27.70
N ALA A 229 -12.74 43.85 29.03
CA ALA A 229 -13.85 44.22 29.91
C ALA A 229 -14.20 45.72 29.84
N GLU A 230 -13.19 46.58 29.77
CA GLU A 230 -13.35 48.03 29.66
C GLU A 230 -13.71 48.50 28.24
N ARG A 231 -13.74 47.60 27.25
CA ARG A 231 -13.97 47.89 25.81
C ARG A 231 -13.02 48.95 25.25
N ASN A 232 -11.81 49.03 25.81
CA ASN A 232 -10.80 50.02 25.44
C ASN A 232 -9.92 49.48 24.29
N ILE A 233 -10.57 49.19 23.15
CA ILE A 233 -9.94 48.62 21.95
C ILE A 233 -9.88 49.74 20.89
N THR A 234 -8.69 50.29 20.64
CA THR A 234 -8.48 51.29 19.58
C THR A 234 -8.62 50.64 18.19
N GLU A 235 -9.04 51.41 17.17
CA GLU A 235 -9.40 50.94 15.82
C GLU A 235 -8.26 50.21 15.06
N GLU A 236 -7.01 50.30 15.52
CA GLU A 236 -5.90 49.47 15.06
C GLU A 236 -5.70 48.30 16.04
N GLY A 237 -6.23 47.12 15.70
CA GLY A 237 -6.25 45.94 16.55
C GLY A 237 -4.89 45.26 16.84
N ASN A 238 -3.81 45.98 17.16
CA ASN A 238 -2.53 45.37 17.53
C ASN A 238 -1.86 46.07 18.72
N GLY A 239 -1.44 45.28 19.71
CA GLY A 239 -0.59 45.76 20.80
C GLY A 239 -0.54 44.86 22.05
N VAL A 240 -1.43 43.88 22.15
CA VAL A 240 -1.38 42.91 23.26
C VAL A 240 -0.76 41.62 22.74
N SER A 241 0.57 41.62 22.62
CA SER A 241 1.33 40.38 22.45
C SER A 241 1.21 39.58 23.74
N VAL A 242 0.25 38.66 23.80
CA VAL A 242 0.18 37.69 24.90
C VAL A 242 1.31 36.69 24.68
N PRO A 243 2.30 36.59 25.58
CA PRO A 243 3.40 35.65 25.39
C PRO A 243 2.84 34.22 25.41
N SER A 244 3.28 33.37 24.47
CA SER A 244 2.74 32.02 24.32
C SER A 244 3.46 31.02 25.21
N LEU A 245 2.71 30.20 25.94
CA LEU A 245 3.23 29.04 26.64
C LEU A 245 3.77 28.03 25.63
N THR A 246 5.00 27.53 25.84
CA THR A 246 5.64 26.59 24.92
C THR A 246 5.68 25.19 25.52
N VAL A 247 5.29 24.18 24.73
CA VAL A 247 5.34 22.77 25.15
C VAL A 247 6.29 22.00 24.23
N LEU A 248 7.40 21.54 24.78
CA LEU A 248 8.39 20.72 24.08
C LEU A 248 8.07 19.23 24.26
N HIS A 249 7.99 18.51 23.15
CA HIS A 249 7.77 17.06 23.11
C HIS A 249 8.51 16.43 21.91
N ASN A 250 8.81 15.13 22.00
CA ASN A 250 9.49 14.39 20.95
C ASN A 250 8.50 13.45 20.23
N ASN A 251 8.20 13.72 18.96
CA ASN A 251 7.32 12.87 18.15
C ASN A 251 7.96 11.53 17.74
N ALA A 252 9.27 11.34 17.84
CA ALA A 252 9.90 10.04 17.62
C ALA A 252 9.81 9.13 18.86
N ASP A 253 9.60 9.69 20.06
CA ASP A 253 9.44 8.92 21.31
C ASP A 253 7.96 8.72 21.67
N GLN A 254 7.49 7.47 21.59
CA GLN A 254 6.13 7.10 22.00
C GLN A 254 5.81 7.48 23.46
N LYS A 255 6.80 7.48 24.37
CA LYS A 255 6.56 7.88 25.77
C LYS A 255 6.22 9.37 25.87
N SER A 256 6.95 10.20 25.13
CA SER A 256 6.71 11.65 25.02
C SER A 256 5.36 11.95 24.38
N GLN A 257 5.00 11.27 23.28
CA GLN A 257 3.69 11.43 22.64
C GLN A 257 2.52 11.15 23.58
N ILE A 258 2.59 10.06 24.37
CA ILE A 258 1.52 9.71 25.33
C ILE A 258 1.40 10.78 26.42
N ALA A 259 2.53 11.25 26.97
CA ALA A 259 2.54 12.30 27.99
C ALA A 259 2.01 13.62 27.43
N TYR A 260 2.46 14.03 26.25
CA TYR A 260 2.01 15.24 25.56
C TYR A 260 0.52 15.20 25.26
N SER A 261 -0.02 14.07 24.82
CA SER A 261 -1.47 13.93 24.59
C SER A 261 -2.29 14.17 25.86
N ARG A 262 -1.78 13.79 27.05
CA ARG A 262 -2.46 14.04 28.33
C ARG A 262 -2.33 15.51 28.75
N VAL A 263 -1.12 16.06 28.69
CA VAL A 263 -0.83 17.47 29.00
C VAL A 263 -1.66 18.39 28.11
N ARG A 264 -1.77 18.12 26.81
CA ARG A 264 -2.59 18.90 25.87
C ARG A 264 -4.06 18.94 26.27
N THR A 265 -4.62 17.81 26.71
CA THR A 265 -6.01 17.76 27.19
C THR A 265 -6.20 18.63 28.45
N VAL A 266 -5.25 18.56 29.39
CA VAL A 266 -5.26 19.38 30.61
C VAL A 266 -5.17 20.87 30.27
N LEU A 267 -4.23 21.25 29.39
CA LEU A 267 -4.06 22.64 28.95
C LEU A 267 -5.30 23.17 28.23
N ALA A 268 -5.95 22.37 27.39
CA ALA A 268 -7.17 22.77 26.69
C ALA A 268 -8.35 23.02 27.65
N LEU A 269 -8.50 22.20 28.69
CA LEU A 269 -9.52 22.41 29.73
C LEU A 269 -9.22 23.66 30.58
N TRP A 270 -7.95 23.88 30.89
CA TRP A 270 -7.50 25.06 31.63
C TRP A 270 -7.71 26.36 30.82
N GLU A 271 -7.33 26.35 29.55
CA GLU A 271 -7.54 27.46 28.61
C GLU A 271 -9.03 27.80 28.47
N ALA A 272 -9.90 26.79 28.37
CA ALA A 272 -11.34 26.99 28.31
C ALA A 272 -11.89 27.69 29.57
N ASP A 273 -11.36 27.38 30.76
CA ASP A 273 -11.77 28.05 32.01
C ASP A 273 -11.26 29.49 32.09
N ILE A 274 -10.02 29.76 31.65
CA ILE A 274 -9.50 31.14 31.52
C ILE A 274 -10.37 31.95 30.56
N LEU A 275 -10.72 31.37 29.42
CA LEU A 275 -11.57 32.01 28.42
C LEU A 275 -12.97 32.32 28.98
N LYS A 276 -13.55 31.38 29.72
CA LYS A 276 -14.83 31.57 30.42
C LYS A 276 -14.78 32.71 31.44
N GLN A 277 -13.71 32.80 32.23
CA GLN A 277 -13.51 33.91 33.17
C GLN A 277 -13.39 35.26 32.44
N ARG A 278 -12.64 35.29 31.34
CA ARG A 278 -12.47 36.48 30.50
C ARG A 278 -13.78 36.97 29.89
N LEU A 279 -14.61 36.06 29.36
CA LEU A 279 -15.94 36.39 28.84
C LEU A 279 -16.86 36.91 29.94
N THR A 280 -16.82 36.29 31.12
CA THR A 280 -17.63 36.70 32.28
C THR A 280 -17.24 38.09 32.75
N ALA A 281 -15.93 38.40 32.86
CA ALA A 281 -15.42 39.72 33.21
C ALA A 281 -15.87 40.80 32.21
N ALA A 282 -15.96 40.46 30.93
CA ALA A 282 -16.44 41.35 29.89
C ALA A 282 -17.97 41.39 29.73
N SER A 283 -18.72 40.70 30.61
CA SER A 283 -20.19 40.54 30.50
C SER A 283 -20.65 40.00 29.14
N LEU A 284 -19.81 39.14 28.54
CA LEU A 284 -20.06 38.48 27.27
C LEU A 284 -20.59 37.05 27.50
N PRO A 285 -21.57 36.60 26.70
CA PRO A 285 -22.05 35.22 26.79
C PRO A 285 -20.99 34.22 26.33
N GLU A 286 -20.95 33.07 27.01
CA GLU A 286 -20.02 31.96 26.71
C GLU A 286 -20.15 31.42 25.28
N SER A 287 -21.29 31.63 24.62
CA SER A 287 -21.56 31.17 23.26
C SER A 287 -20.77 31.89 22.16
N ILE A 288 -20.08 33.01 22.45
CA ILE A 288 -19.33 33.78 21.44
C ILE A 288 -18.15 33.00 20.87
N THR A 289 -17.53 32.12 21.65
CA THR A 289 -16.33 31.36 21.24
C THR A 289 -16.67 30.14 20.39
N SER A 290 -17.95 29.78 20.31
CA SER A 290 -18.44 28.65 19.52
C SER A 290 -19.82 28.99 18.94
N PRO A 291 -19.91 29.97 18.03
CA PRO A 291 -21.19 30.50 17.55
C PRO A 291 -22.03 29.45 16.81
N VAL A 292 -21.39 28.43 16.22
CA VAL A 292 -22.05 27.33 15.50
C VAL A 292 -22.29 26.11 16.40
N ASN A 293 -21.43 25.86 17.40
CA ASN A 293 -21.40 24.71 18.32
C ASN A 293 -22.11 23.44 17.78
N PRO A 294 -21.59 22.83 16.69
CA PRO A 294 -22.25 21.70 16.06
C PRO A 294 -22.29 20.52 17.04
N LYS A 295 -23.50 20.06 17.37
CA LYS A 295 -23.68 18.86 18.18
C LYS A 295 -23.47 17.63 17.31
N SER A 296 -22.34 16.97 17.46
CA SER A 296 -22.11 15.65 16.87
C SER A 296 -22.99 14.63 17.58
N VAL A 297 -23.90 13.99 16.85
CA VAL A 297 -24.66 12.83 17.32
C VAL A 297 -24.12 11.63 16.57
N ASP A 298 -23.49 10.71 17.29
CA ASP A 298 -23.08 9.44 16.71
C ASP A 298 -24.35 8.61 16.43
N LEU A 299 -24.55 8.26 15.17
CA LEU A 299 -25.69 7.46 14.72
C LEU A 299 -25.37 5.96 14.70
N ALA A 300 -24.09 5.59 14.85
CA ALA A 300 -23.68 4.19 14.77
C ALA A 300 -24.14 3.42 16.01
N SER A 301 -24.86 2.33 15.78
CA SER A 301 -25.18 1.39 16.85
C SER A 301 -23.93 0.58 17.25
N ALA A 302 -23.88 0.14 18.51
CA ALA A 302 -22.82 -0.77 18.99
C ALA A 302 -22.68 -2.04 18.14
N GLN A 303 -23.79 -2.49 17.55
CA GLN A 303 -23.83 -3.65 16.67
C GLN A 303 -23.23 -3.36 15.29
N GLU A 304 -23.46 -2.19 14.69
CA GLU A 304 -22.82 -1.76 13.44
C GLU A 304 -21.31 -1.53 13.62
N LEU A 305 -20.90 -0.95 14.75
CA LEU A 305 -19.48 -0.82 15.08
C LEU A 305 -18.80 -2.20 15.17
N SER A 306 -19.48 -3.17 15.82
CA SER A 306 -19.01 -4.56 15.91
C SER A 306 -18.98 -5.25 14.55
N ALA A 307 -20.00 -5.03 13.71
CA ALA A 307 -20.13 -5.58 12.37
C ALA A 307 -18.96 -5.16 11.46
N ASN A 308 -18.60 -3.87 11.46
CA ASN A 308 -17.45 -3.35 10.71
C ASN A 308 -16.12 -3.97 11.14
N VAL A 309 -15.91 -4.14 12.45
CA VAL A 309 -14.71 -4.80 12.99
C VAL A 309 -14.66 -6.26 12.53
N TRP A 310 -15.78 -6.99 12.65
CA TRP A 310 -15.85 -8.39 12.22
C TRP A 310 -15.72 -8.57 10.72
N GLY A 311 -16.30 -7.68 9.92
CA GLY A 311 -16.17 -7.69 8.48
C GLY A 311 -14.76 -7.42 7.98
N THR A 312 -13.90 -6.82 8.81
CA THR A 312 -12.48 -6.68 8.49
C THR A 312 -11.67 -7.90 8.94
N ILE A 313 -11.91 -8.40 10.17
CA ILE A 313 -11.08 -9.44 10.79
C ILE A 313 -11.44 -10.85 10.31
N ILE A 314 -12.73 -11.20 10.24
CA ILE A 314 -13.17 -12.57 9.96
C ILE A 314 -12.77 -13.03 8.56
N PRO A 315 -12.99 -12.25 7.46
CA PRO A 315 -12.55 -12.67 6.14
C PRO A 315 -11.05 -12.86 6.06
N ALA A 316 -10.28 -11.96 6.67
CA ALA A 316 -8.83 -12.03 6.68
C ALA A 316 -8.33 -13.31 7.37
N LEU A 317 -8.85 -13.59 8.56
CA LEU A 317 -8.53 -14.82 9.28
C LEU A 317 -8.97 -16.06 8.51
N LEU A 318 -10.16 -16.06 7.93
CA LEU A 318 -10.69 -17.21 7.20
C LEU A 318 -9.80 -17.55 5.99
N ILE A 319 -9.37 -16.55 5.21
CA ILE A 319 -8.47 -16.75 4.07
C ILE A 319 -7.14 -17.37 4.53
N ILE A 320 -6.51 -16.78 5.55
CA ILE A 320 -5.21 -17.26 6.06
C ILE A 320 -5.36 -18.66 6.65
N MET A 321 -6.41 -18.92 7.42
CA MET A 321 -6.62 -20.22 8.09
C MET A 321 -6.97 -21.34 7.13
N ALA A 322 -7.81 -21.06 6.12
CA ALA A 322 -8.09 -22.02 5.05
C ALA A 322 -6.80 -22.39 4.31
N MET A 323 -5.94 -21.41 4.03
CA MET A 323 -4.65 -21.65 3.42
C MET A 323 -3.71 -22.45 4.32
N THR A 324 -3.44 -22.01 5.56
CA THR A 324 -2.50 -22.70 6.46
C THR A 324 -2.97 -24.11 6.83
N GLY A 325 -4.29 -24.30 6.94
CA GLY A 325 -4.88 -25.62 7.18
C GLY A 325 -4.75 -26.59 6.00
N ALA A 326 -4.65 -26.09 4.76
CA ALA A 326 -4.34 -26.90 3.58
C ALA A 326 -2.83 -27.14 3.41
N PHE A 327 -2.00 -26.20 3.87
CA PHE A 327 -0.56 -26.13 3.63
C PHE A 327 0.20 -27.39 4.09
N TYR A 328 0.15 -27.73 5.38
CA TYR A 328 0.89 -28.86 5.94
C TYR A 328 0.36 -30.23 5.47
N PRO A 329 -0.96 -30.49 5.46
CA PRO A 329 -1.50 -31.75 4.94
C PRO A 329 -1.13 -32.00 3.47
N ALA A 330 -1.14 -30.96 2.62
CA ALA A 330 -0.76 -31.09 1.23
C ALA A 330 0.71 -31.50 1.06
N ILE A 331 1.62 -30.90 1.84
CA ILE A 331 3.05 -31.24 1.81
C ILE A 331 3.27 -32.69 2.24
N ASP A 332 2.59 -33.13 3.31
CA ASP A 332 2.75 -34.48 3.84
C ASP A 332 2.23 -35.54 2.85
N LEU A 333 1.03 -35.34 2.30
CA LEU A 333 0.35 -36.28 1.40
C LEU A 333 0.95 -36.39 0.00
N ALA A 334 1.71 -35.39 -0.45
CA ALA A 334 2.33 -35.36 -1.76
C ALA A 334 3.86 -35.49 -1.66
N ALA A 335 4.53 -34.40 -1.30
CA ALA A 335 5.99 -34.35 -1.23
C ALA A 335 6.54 -35.31 -0.15
N GLY A 336 5.84 -35.44 0.98
CA GLY A 336 6.24 -36.30 2.09
C GLY A 336 6.11 -37.79 1.79
N GLU A 337 5.05 -38.21 1.08
CA GLU A 337 4.93 -39.59 0.60
C GLU A 337 5.95 -39.92 -0.50
N LYS A 338 6.24 -38.96 -1.37
CA LYS A 338 7.26 -39.09 -2.41
C LYS A 338 8.66 -39.23 -1.80
N GLU A 339 8.99 -38.41 -0.79
CA GLU A 339 10.25 -38.49 -0.06
C GLU A 339 10.42 -39.82 0.68
N ARG A 340 9.32 -40.40 1.18
CA ARG A 340 9.30 -41.72 1.85
C ARG A 340 9.28 -42.91 0.90
N GLY A 341 9.10 -42.70 -0.41
CA GLY A 341 8.93 -43.76 -1.40
C GLY A 341 7.59 -44.51 -1.30
N THR A 342 6.62 -44.04 -0.51
CA THR A 342 5.32 -44.71 -0.33
C THR A 342 4.35 -44.44 -1.48
N MET A 343 4.63 -43.41 -2.28
CA MET A 343 3.85 -43.03 -3.46
C MET A 343 3.88 -44.11 -4.55
N GLU A 344 5.02 -44.80 -4.72
CA GLU A 344 5.20 -45.87 -5.71
C GLU A 344 4.26 -47.04 -5.44
N THR A 345 4.17 -47.45 -4.16
CA THR A 345 3.27 -48.51 -3.71
C THR A 345 1.79 -48.16 -3.97
N LEU A 346 1.43 -46.88 -3.82
CA LEU A 346 0.07 -46.41 -4.09
C LEU A 346 -0.28 -46.46 -5.59
N LEU A 347 0.70 -46.20 -6.47
CA LEU A 347 0.51 -46.23 -7.92
C LEU A 347 0.39 -47.66 -8.50
N ILE A 348 0.81 -48.69 -7.74
CA ILE A 348 0.63 -50.11 -8.11
C ILE A 348 -0.77 -50.63 -7.74
N CYS A 349 -1.48 -49.95 -6.83
CA CYS A 349 -2.83 -50.34 -6.42
C CYS A 349 -3.83 -50.24 -7.59
N PRO A 350 -4.93 -51.00 -7.59
CA PRO A 350 -5.95 -50.98 -8.65
C PRO A 350 -6.88 -49.75 -8.56
N ALA A 351 -6.30 -48.56 -8.34
CA ALA A 351 -6.96 -47.27 -8.34
C ALA A 351 -6.38 -46.40 -9.44
N SER A 352 -7.23 -45.64 -10.14
CA SER A 352 -6.74 -44.71 -11.17
C SER A 352 -6.04 -43.50 -10.54
N ARG A 353 -5.10 -42.87 -11.28
CA ARG A 353 -4.38 -41.66 -10.83
C ARG A 353 -5.35 -40.54 -10.43
N THR A 354 -6.45 -40.38 -11.18
CA THR A 354 -7.52 -39.44 -10.86
C THR A 354 -8.22 -39.76 -9.54
N GLU A 355 -8.50 -41.03 -9.25
CA GLU A 355 -9.11 -41.45 -7.97
C GLU A 355 -8.19 -41.20 -6.78
N ILE A 356 -6.88 -41.42 -6.95
CA ILE A 356 -5.85 -41.11 -5.95
C ILE A 356 -5.85 -39.63 -5.62
N VAL A 357 -5.82 -38.78 -6.66
CA VAL A 357 -5.80 -37.32 -6.49
C VAL A 357 -7.06 -36.81 -5.81
N TRP A 358 -8.26 -37.27 -6.20
CA TRP A 358 -9.50 -36.90 -5.52
C TRP A 358 -9.52 -37.33 -4.05
N GLY A 359 -9.06 -38.54 -3.74
CA GLY A 359 -8.97 -39.04 -2.36
C GLY A 359 -8.07 -38.16 -1.49
N LYS A 360 -6.87 -37.82 -1.98
CA LYS A 360 -5.93 -36.93 -1.30
C LYS A 360 -6.45 -35.50 -1.18
N PHE A 361 -7.08 -34.96 -2.23
CA PHE A 361 -7.68 -33.63 -2.22
C PHE A 361 -8.76 -33.50 -1.13
N PHE A 362 -9.69 -34.45 -1.03
CA PHE A 362 -10.71 -34.42 0.02
C PHE A 362 -10.10 -34.47 1.43
N THR A 363 -8.97 -35.15 1.60
CA THR A 363 -8.23 -35.17 2.88
C THR A 363 -7.72 -33.78 3.22
N VAL A 364 -6.99 -33.13 2.31
CA VAL A 364 -6.49 -31.75 2.51
C VAL A 364 -7.65 -30.79 2.78
N LEU A 365 -8.74 -30.89 2.01
CA LEU A 365 -9.94 -30.07 2.17
C LEU A 365 -10.56 -30.23 3.57
N SER A 366 -10.68 -31.46 4.05
CA SER A 366 -11.27 -31.73 5.36
C SER A 366 -10.43 -31.12 6.49
N PHE A 367 -9.09 -31.22 6.41
CA PHE A 367 -8.20 -30.60 7.39
C PHE A 367 -8.22 -29.07 7.31
N SER A 368 -8.28 -28.50 6.10
CA SER A 368 -8.41 -27.05 5.90
C SER A 368 -9.70 -26.50 6.52
N ILE A 369 -10.85 -27.12 6.22
CA ILE A 369 -12.15 -26.75 6.80
C ILE A 369 -12.14 -26.92 8.32
N ALA A 370 -11.66 -28.06 8.83
CA ALA A 370 -11.59 -28.30 10.28
C ALA A 370 -10.72 -27.26 11.00
N THR A 371 -9.60 -26.88 10.41
CA THR A 371 -8.70 -25.84 10.96
C THR A 371 -9.39 -24.50 11.02
N ALA A 372 -10.04 -24.08 9.93
CA ALA A 372 -10.76 -22.81 9.91
C ALA A 372 -11.92 -22.77 10.91
N ILE A 373 -12.72 -23.84 11.01
CA ILE A 373 -13.82 -23.93 11.98
C ILE A 373 -13.30 -23.86 13.42
N LEU A 374 -12.24 -24.61 13.75
CA LEU A 374 -11.64 -24.57 15.09
C LEU A 374 -11.13 -23.18 15.47
N ASN A 375 -10.53 -22.46 14.51
CA ASN A 375 -10.08 -21.09 14.74
C ASN A 375 -11.25 -20.10 14.90
N LEU A 376 -12.34 -20.25 14.15
CA LEU A 376 -13.56 -19.45 14.34
C LEU A 376 -14.17 -19.66 15.73
N VAL A 377 -14.20 -20.92 16.21
CA VAL A 377 -14.62 -21.24 17.57
C VAL A 377 -13.69 -20.62 18.61
N SER A 378 -12.37 -20.71 18.41
CA SER A 378 -11.37 -20.09 19.29
C SER A 378 -11.53 -18.57 19.38
N LEU A 379 -11.78 -17.92 18.25
CA LEU A 379 -12.03 -16.48 18.17
C LEU A 379 -13.28 -16.11 18.97
N GLY A 380 -14.35 -16.90 18.86
CA GLY A 380 -15.56 -16.73 19.67
C GLY A 380 -15.27 -16.78 21.18
N PHE A 381 -14.48 -17.75 21.64
CA PHE A 381 -14.07 -17.84 23.05
C PHE A 381 -13.16 -16.68 23.48
N THR A 382 -12.20 -16.30 22.64
CA THR A 382 -11.25 -15.20 22.90
C THR A 382 -11.97 -13.87 23.04
N THR A 383 -12.93 -13.61 22.16
CA THR A 383 -13.79 -12.41 22.20
C THR A 383 -14.57 -12.36 23.50
N LYS A 384 -15.24 -13.47 23.86
CA LYS A 384 -15.98 -13.57 25.13
C LYS A 384 -15.08 -13.32 26.34
N TYR A 385 -13.86 -13.84 26.32
CA TYR A 385 -12.87 -13.63 27.39
C TYR A 385 -12.39 -12.18 27.46
N MET A 386 -12.08 -11.55 26.33
CA MET A 386 -11.65 -10.15 26.27
C MET A 386 -12.76 -9.18 26.72
N VAL A 387 -14.01 -9.43 26.34
CA VAL A 387 -15.16 -8.65 26.81
C VAL A 387 -15.34 -8.79 28.33
N ALA A 388 -15.17 -10.01 28.87
CA ALA A 388 -15.23 -10.26 30.31
C ALA A 388 -14.11 -9.54 31.09
N LEU A 389 -12.92 -9.39 30.50
CA LEU A 389 -11.82 -8.60 31.05
C LEU A 389 -12.04 -7.08 30.95
N GLY A 390 -12.72 -6.61 29.90
CA GLY A 390 -12.95 -5.19 29.62
C GLY A 390 -14.12 -4.55 30.39
N GLY A 391 -15.02 -5.34 30.97
CA GLY A 391 -16.26 -4.87 31.61
C GLY A 391 -16.12 -4.09 32.94
N GLY A 392 -14.91 -3.73 33.38
CA GLY A 392 -14.66 -3.17 34.72
C GLY A 392 -13.99 -1.79 34.82
N GLY A 393 -13.58 -1.13 33.72
CA GLY A 393 -12.79 0.11 33.83
C GLY A 393 -12.96 1.09 32.67
N SER A 394 -12.95 2.39 32.99
CA SER A 394 -13.14 3.55 32.09
C SER A 394 -11.93 3.86 31.19
N GLY A 395 -11.29 2.84 30.60
CA GLY A 395 -10.15 2.99 29.68
C GLY A 395 -10.48 2.61 28.24
N GLY A 396 -9.57 2.81 27.30
CA GLY A 396 -9.75 2.45 25.88
C GLY A 396 -10.07 0.96 25.60
N LEU A 397 -9.92 0.09 26.59
CA LEU A 397 -10.40 -1.30 26.53
C LEU A 397 -11.90 -1.47 26.81
N ALA A 398 -12.56 -0.49 27.43
CA ALA A 398 -14.02 -0.46 27.51
C ALA A 398 -14.64 -0.35 26.11
N GLN A 399 -14.01 0.39 25.19
CA GLN A 399 -14.44 0.47 23.79
C GLN A 399 -14.29 -0.88 23.05
N LEU A 400 -13.32 -1.71 23.42
CA LEU A 400 -13.20 -3.10 22.93
C LEU A 400 -14.21 -4.05 23.59
N GLY A 401 -14.69 -3.73 24.80
CA GLY A 401 -15.76 -4.45 25.49
C GLY A 401 -17.14 -4.27 24.86
N VAL A 402 -17.28 -3.38 23.88
CA VAL A 402 -18.51 -3.12 23.11
C VAL A 402 -18.66 -4.07 21.91
N ILE A 403 -17.66 -4.92 21.62
CA ILE A 403 -17.71 -5.83 20.46
C ILE A 403 -18.69 -6.97 20.76
N ALA A 404 -19.90 -6.86 20.23
CA ALA A 404 -20.89 -7.93 20.25
C ALA A 404 -20.41 -9.12 19.40
N PRO A 405 -20.76 -10.37 19.77
CA PRO A 405 -20.46 -11.52 18.93
C PRO A 405 -21.16 -11.40 17.56
N PRO A 406 -20.59 -11.98 16.49
CA PRO A 406 -21.22 -11.96 15.17
C PRO A 406 -22.59 -12.66 15.21
N SER A 407 -23.52 -12.20 14.37
CA SER A 407 -24.87 -12.78 14.26
C SER A 407 -24.82 -14.23 13.76
N LEU A 408 -25.88 -14.99 14.00
CA LEU A 408 -25.99 -16.37 13.50
C LEU A 408 -25.97 -16.40 11.96
N GLU A 409 -26.61 -15.42 11.32
CA GLU A 409 -26.60 -15.26 9.86
C GLU A 409 -25.18 -15.05 9.31
N ALA A 410 -24.41 -14.15 9.96
CA ALA A 410 -23.01 -13.93 9.64
C ALA A 410 -22.21 -15.24 9.69
N ILE A 411 -22.37 -16.03 10.76
CA ILE A 411 -21.68 -17.31 10.93
C ILE A 411 -22.08 -18.31 9.82
N CYS A 412 -23.35 -18.35 9.41
CA CYS A 412 -23.79 -19.19 8.30
C CYS A 412 -23.06 -18.83 6.99
N TRP A 413 -22.97 -17.54 6.67
CA TRP A 413 -22.24 -17.08 5.48
C TRP A 413 -20.75 -17.38 5.54
N VAL A 414 -20.12 -17.21 6.71
CA VAL A 414 -18.72 -17.60 6.95
C VAL A 414 -18.53 -19.08 6.61
N VAL A 415 -19.41 -19.97 7.07
CA VAL A 415 -19.31 -21.43 6.81
C VAL A 415 -19.55 -21.77 5.34
N ILE A 416 -20.53 -21.14 4.69
CA ILE A 416 -20.83 -21.35 3.26
C ILE A 416 -19.63 -20.95 2.41
N LEU A 417 -19.07 -19.77 2.66
CA LEU A 417 -17.95 -19.20 1.90
C LEU A 417 -16.60 -19.83 2.26
N LEU A 418 -16.48 -20.49 3.41
CA LEU A 418 -15.32 -21.29 3.78
C LEU A 418 -15.08 -22.47 2.82
N ILE A 419 -16.14 -23.14 2.37
CA ILE A 419 -16.01 -24.34 1.53
C ILE A 419 -15.26 -24.05 0.21
N PRO A 420 -15.66 -23.07 -0.63
CA PRO A 420 -15.00 -22.81 -1.90
C PRO A 420 -13.56 -22.33 -1.74
N ILE A 421 -13.25 -21.53 -0.72
CA ILE A 421 -11.89 -21.03 -0.51
C ILE A 421 -10.97 -22.11 0.08
N ALA A 422 -11.47 -22.96 0.98
CA ALA A 422 -10.75 -24.13 1.45
C ALA A 422 -10.49 -25.12 0.30
N ALA A 423 -11.46 -25.30 -0.61
CA ALA A 423 -11.28 -26.13 -1.82
C ALA A 423 -10.18 -25.56 -2.73
N LEU A 424 -10.19 -24.24 -2.97
CA LEU A 424 -9.17 -23.58 -3.78
C LEU A 424 -7.78 -23.77 -3.20
N PHE A 425 -7.58 -23.44 -1.92
CA PHE A 425 -6.27 -23.59 -1.28
C PHE A 425 -5.83 -25.05 -1.16
N SER A 426 -6.77 -25.98 -0.96
CA SER A 426 -6.46 -27.41 -0.91
C SER A 426 -5.97 -27.92 -2.26
N ALA A 427 -6.64 -27.55 -3.34
CA ALA A 427 -6.24 -27.94 -4.70
C ALA A 427 -4.88 -27.32 -5.08
N LEU A 428 -4.69 -26.02 -4.83
CA LEU A 428 -3.43 -25.32 -5.14
C LEU A 428 -2.26 -25.83 -4.31
N SER A 429 -2.44 -25.97 -2.98
CA SER A 429 -1.40 -26.50 -2.08
C SER A 429 -1.00 -27.90 -2.50
N PHE A 430 -1.98 -28.76 -2.82
CA PHE A 430 -1.72 -30.13 -3.25
C PHE A 430 -0.99 -30.18 -4.61
N ALA A 431 -1.41 -29.37 -5.58
CA ALA A 431 -0.76 -29.31 -6.88
C ALA A 431 0.71 -28.84 -6.78
N LEU A 432 0.97 -27.78 -6.00
CA LEU A 432 2.33 -27.26 -5.75
C LEU A 432 3.18 -28.27 -4.97
N ALA A 433 2.61 -28.92 -3.96
CA ALA A 433 3.32 -29.93 -3.18
C ALA A 433 3.67 -31.18 -4.02
N THR A 434 2.83 -31.56 -4.98
CA THR A 434 3.09 -32.67 -5.91
C THR A 434 4.31 -32.41 -6.79
N PHE A 435 4.54 -31.14 -7.15
CA PHE A 435 5.71 -30.75 -7.94
C PHE A 435 7.03 -30.85 -7.17
N ALA A 436 6.98 -30.82 -5.82
CA ALA A 436 8.16 -30.89 -4.98
C ALA A 436 8.80 -32.29 -4.95
N ARG A 437 10.12 -32.33 -4.71
CA ARG A 437 10.85 -33.58 -4.50
C ARG A 437 10.89 -34.00 -3.03
N SER A 438 10.81 -33.04 -2.11
CA SER A 438 10.89 -33.26 -0.66
C SER A 438 9.92 -32.35 0.08
N SER A 439 9.61 -32.67 1.33
CA SER A 439 8.76 -31.81 2.16
C SER A 439 9.35 -30.41 2.35
N LYS A 440 10.69 -30.28 2.39
CA LYS A 440 11.38 -28.97 2.45
C LYS A 440 11.19 -28.15 1.17
N GLU A 441 11.32 -28.78 0.01
CA GLU A 441 11.08 -28.10 -1.27
C GLU A 441 9.60 -27.72 -1.44
N GLY A 442 8.68 -28.58 -0.96
CA GLY A 442 7.25 -28.26 -0.90
C GLY A 442 7.00 -26.99 -0.10
N GLN A 443 7.61 -26.86 1.08
CA GLN A 443 7.51 -25.64 1.88
C GLN A 443 8.02 -24.39 1.12
N TYR A 444 9.10 -24.50 0.35
CA TYR A 444 9.59 -23.39 -0.47
C TYR A 444 8.64 -23.01 -1.60
N TYR A 445 7.94 -23.96 -2.23
CA TYR A 445 6.93 -23.62 -3.26
C TYR A 445 5.66 -23.00 -2.68
N LEU A 446 5.23 -23.44 -1.50
CA LEU A 446 4.00 -22.91 -0.91
C LEU A 446 4.24 -21.56 -0.17
N THR A 447 5.47 -21.20 0.19
CA THR A 447 5.76 -19.92 0.90
C THR A 447 5.46 -18.68 0.04
N PRO A 448 5.83 -18.58 -1.24
CA PRO A 448 5.38 -17.49 -2.12
C PRO A 448 3.85 -17.40 -2.24
N MET A 449 3.17 -18.55 -2.29
CA MET A 449 1.70 -18.58 -2.28
C MET A 449 1.15 -17.96 -0.98
N LEU A 450 1.83 -18.17 0.16
CA LEU A 450 1.45 -17.54 1.43
C LEU A 450 1.59 -16.03 1.35
N ALA A 451 2.72 -15.54 0.86
CA ALA A 451 2.96 -14.10 0.71
C ALA A 451 1.93 -13.44 -0.21
N VAL A 452 1.63 -14.05 -1.37
CA VAL A 452 0.58 -13.58 -2.28
C VAL A 452 -0.77 -13.55 -1.59
N THR A 453 -1.12 -14.63 -0.89
CA THR A 453 -2.40 -14.74 -0.18
C THR A 453 -2.52 -13.69 0.92
N THR A 454 -1.46 -13.45 1.70
CA THR A 454 -1.43 -12.37 2.71
C THR A 454 -1.63 -11.01 2.06
N GLY A 455 -1.00 -10.74 0.91
CA GLY A 455 -1.24 -9.51 0.15
C GLY A 455 -2.70 -9.34 -0.28
N LEU A 456 -3.32 -10.40 -0.81
CA LEU A 456 -4.74 -10.40 -1.17
C LEU A 456 -5.65 -10.21 0.05
N THR A 457 -5.28 -10.79 1.19
CA THR A 457 -6.00 -10.61 2.46
C THR A 457 -5.94 -9.15 2.93
N VAL A 458 -4.76 -8.51 2.90
CA VAL A 458 -4.61 -7.08 3.25
C VAL A 458 -5.42 -6.21 2.29
N PHE A 459 -5.42 -6.54 1.00
CA PHE A 459 -6.24 -5.87 0.00
C PHE A 459 -7.74 -5.96 0.35
N CYS A 460 -8.25 -7.14 0.73
CA CYS A 460 -9.64 -7.31 1.13
C CYS A 460 -10.00 -6.59 2.44
N ALA A 461 -9.04 -6.45 3.36
CA ALA A 461 -9.23 -5.77 4.65
C ALA A 461 -9.28 -4.23 4.51
N SER A 462 -8.82 -3.68 3.38
CA SER A 462 -8.85 -2.23 3.15
C SER A 462 -10.30 -1.70 3.12
N PRO A 463 -10.63 -0.62 3.85
CA PRO A 463 -11.97 -0.03 3.82
C PRO A 463 -12.31 0.57 2.44
N ALA A 464 -11.30 1.01 1.68
CA ALA A 464 -11.48 1.61 0.35
C ALA A 464 -11.86 0.60 -0.75
N VAL A 465 -11.77 -0.71 -0.47
CA VAL A 465 -12.06 -1.76 -1.45
C VAL A 465 -13.40 -2.40 -1.12
N GLU A 466 -14.34 -2.27 -2.05
CA GLU A 466 -15.67 -2.88 -1.98
C GLU A 466 -15.83 -3.94 -3.06
N ILE A 467 -16.81 -4.84 -2.88
CA ILE A 467 -17.10 -5.85 -3.90
C ILE A 467 -17.73 -5.19 -5.14
N THR A 468 -17.15 -5.48 -6.29
CA THR A 468 -17.65 -5.09 -7.62
C THR A 468 -17.85 -6.36 -8.46
N PRO A 469 -18.55 -6.28 -9.61
CA PRO A 469 -18.70 -7.43 -10.50
C PRO A 469 -17.35 -8.06 -10.90
N PHE A 470 -16.33 -7.25 -11.20
CA PHE A 470 -14.98 -7.72 -11.47
C PHE A 470 -14.36 -8.45 -10.26
N TYR A 471 -14.39 -7.85 -9.07
CA TYR A 471 -13.81 -8.49 -7.89
C TYR A 471 -14.55 -9.77 -7.49
N SER A 472 -15.85 -9.87 -7.76
CA SER A 472 -16.66 -11.07 -7.48
C SER A 472 -16.19 -12.31 -8.23
N ILE A 473 -15.54 -12.16 -9.39
CA ILE A 473 -15.04 -13.27 -10.19
C ILE A 473 -13.56 -13.58 -9.95
N MET A 474 -12.88 -12.81 -9.09
CA MET A 474 -11.47 -13.02 -8.76
C MET A 474 -11.33 -14.07 -7.66
N PRO A 475 -10.38 -15.02 -7.79
CA PRO A 475 -10.12 -16.00 -6.75
C PRO A 475 -9.63 -15.32 -5.48
N VAL A 476 -10.03 -15.84 -4.32
CA VAL A 476 -9.74 -15.29 -2.97
C VAL A 476 -10.41 -13.95 -2.70
N ILE A 477 -10.20 -12.94 -3.56
CA ILE A 477 -10.77 -11.59 -3.42
C ILE A 477 -12.30 -11.63 -3.41
N GLY A 478 -12.93 -12.35 -4.35
CA GLY A 478 -14.39 -12.41 -4.43
C GLY A 478 -15.01 -12.98 -3.16
N VAL A 479 -14.41 -14.03 -2.59
CA VAL A 479 -14.86 -14.63 -1.32
C VAL A 479 -14.60 -13.67 -0.15
N GLY A 480 -13.42 -13.06 -0.09
CA GLY A 480 -13.04 -12.14 0.98
C GLY A 480 -13.92 -10.89 1.05
N LEU A 481 -14.13 -10.22 -0.09
CA LEU A 481 -14.95 -9.01 -0.16
C LEU A 481 -16.44 -9.30 -0.04
N LEU A 482 -16.94 -10.43 -0.57
CA LEU A 482 -18.33 -10.82 -0.35
C LEU A 482 -18.59 -11.06 1.14
N LEU A 483 -17.68 -11.77 1.82
CA LEU A 483 -17.82 -11.99 3.25
C LEU A 483 -17.68 -10.68 4.04
N LYS A 484 -16.76 -9.79 3.68
CA LYS A 484 -16.66 -8.44 4.28
C LYS A 484 -17.99 -7.69 4.15
N GLY A 485 -18.58 -7.66 2.95
CA GLY A 485 -19.86 -6.99 2.68
C GLY A 485 -21.02 -7.61 3.47
N LEU A 486 -21.14 -8.94 3.48
CA LEU A 486 -22.19 -9.65 4.24
C LEU A 486 -22.07 -9.46 5.76
N LEU A 487 -20.87 -9.18 6.27
CA LEU A 487 -20.63 -8.95 7.69
C LEU A 487 -20.76 -7.49 8.11
N SER A 488 -20.47 -6.54 7.22
CA SER A 488 -20.40 -5.10 7.54
C SER A 488 -21.64 -4.33 7.09
N SER A 489 -22.30 -4.76 6.00
CA SER A 489 -23.38 -4.00 5.38
C SER A 489 -24.74 -4.31 6.03
N PRO A 490 -25.55 -3.29 6.34
CA PRO A 490 -26.93 -3.50 6.79
C PRO A 490 -27.85 -4.03 5.68
N ASP A 491 -27.51 -3.77 4.41
CA ASP A 491 -28.26 -4.27 3.25
C ASP A 491 -27.61 -5.53 2.64
N VAL A 492 -28.00 -6.68 3.19
CA VAL A 492 -27.57 -8.00 2.71
C VAL A 492 -28.05 -8.27 1.28
N SER A 493 -29.18 -7.69 0.85
CA SER A 493 -29.82 -8.04 -0.42
C SER A 493 -28.96 -7.70 -1.64
N MET A 494 -28.27 -6.55 -1.60
CA MET A 494 -27.34 -6.12 -2.64
C MET A 494 -26.11 -7.04 -2.72
N MET A 495 -25.70 -7.64 -1.61
CA MET A 495 -24.57 -8.56 -1.56
C MET A 495 -24.92 -9.93 -2.16
N LEU A 496 -26.18 -10.37 -2.08
CA LEU A 496 -26.62 -11.68 -2.59
C LEU A 496 -26.42 -11.84 -4.10
N ILE A 497 -26.43 -10.76 -4.86
CA ILE A 497 -26.19 -10.75 -6.32
C ILE A 497 -24.82 -11.37 -6.65
N TYR A 498 -23.82 -11.16 -5.77
CA TYR A 498 -22.46 -11.63 -5.98
C TYR A 498 -22.21 -13.07 -5.51
N VAL A 499 -23.13 -13.69 -4.76
CA VAL A 499 -22.96 -15.06 -4.24
C VAL A 499 -22.79 -16.07 -5.38
N ILE A 500 -23.62 -16.00 -6.41
CA ILE A 500 -23.59 -16.93 -7.53
C ILE A 500 -22.28 -16.79 -8.33
N PRO A 501 -21.87 -15.59 -8.79
CA PRO A 501 -20.58 -15.39 -9.45
C PRO A 501 -19.39 -15.90 -8.62
N VAL A 502 -19.35 -15.58 -7.33
CA VAL A 502 -18.25 -16.00 -6.43
C VAL A 502 -18.18 -17.52 -6.30
N LEU A 503 -19.31 -18.20 -6.10
CA LEU A 503 -19.34 -19.66 -5.97
C LEU A 503 -18.96 -20.37 -7.26
N ILE A 504 -19.49 -19.92 -8.40
CA ILE A 504 -19.18 -20.51 -9.72
C ILE A 504 -17.70 -20.37 -10.03
N THR A 505 -17.16 -19.15 -9.88
CA THR A 505 -15.76 -18.87 -10.23
C THR A 505 -14.79 -19.55 -9.27
N SER A 506 -15.05 -19.50 -7.96
CA SER A 506 -14.20 -20.18 -6.96
C SER A 506 -14.19 -21.69 -7.15
N THR A 507 -15.33 -22.29 -7.48
CA THR A 507 -15.41 -23.72 -7.84
C THR A 507 -14.64 -23.98 -9.13
N GLY A 508 -14.80 -23.13 -10.14
CA GLY A 508 -14.06 -23.22 -11.40
C GLY A 508 -12.54 -23.19 -11.22
N TYR A 509 -12.01 -22.24 -10.45
CA TYR A 509 -10.58 -22.16 -10.16
C TYR A 509 -10.07 -23.35 -9.34
N SER A 510 -10.89 -23.85 -8.40
CA SER A 510 -10.56 -25.05 -7.62
C SER A 510 -10.46 -26.29 -8.52
N LEU A 511 -11.41 -26.47 -9.45
CA LEU A 511 -11.40 -27.55 -10.41
C LEU A 511 -10.23 -27.43 -11.40
N LEU A 512 -9.86 -26.21 -11.80
CA LEU A 512 -8.70 -25.97 -12.66
C LEU A 512 -7.39 -26.33 -11.95
N ALA A 513 -7.22 -25.93 -10.69
CA ALA A 513 -6.07 -26.29 -9.87
C ALA A 513 -5.99 -27.81 -9.64
N LEU A 514 -7.14 -28.46 -9.42
CA LEU A 514 -7.20 -29.91 -9.26
C LEU A 514 -6.93 -30.65 -10.57
N TRP A 515 -7.42 -30.13 -11.70
CA TRP A 515 -7.07 -30.63 -13.02
C TRP A 515 -5.56 -30.56 -13.26
N TRP A 516 -4.92 -29.46 -12.87
CA TRP A 516 -3.46 -29.35 -12.92
C TRP A 516 -2.78 -30.40 -12.05
N ALA A 517 -3.24 -30.64 -10.82
CA ALA A 517 -2.72 -31.72 -9.97
C ALA A 517 -2.86 -33.11 -10.61
N ILE A 518 -3.99 -33.40 -11.26
CA ILE A 518 -4.22 -34.65 -11.99
C ILE A 518 -3.24 -34.80 -13.15
N ASP A 519 -3.01 -33.73 -13.93
CA ASP A 519 -2.03 -33.73 -15.02
C ASP A 519 -0.61 -34.02 -14.49
N GLN A 520 -0.21 -33.40 -13.37
CA GLN A 520 1.09 -33.67 -12.73
C GLN A 520 1.21 -35.13 -12.27
N PHE A 521 0.16 -35.72 -11.70
CA PHE A 521 0.16 -37.14 -11.33
C PHE A 521 0.25 -38.08 -12.52
N CYS A 522 -0.08 -37.65 -13.74
CA CYS A 522 0.09 -38.44 -14.96
C CYS A 522 1.50 -38.33 -15.56
N ARG A 523 2.34 -37.42 -15.08
CA ARG A 523 3.68 -37.13 -15.60
C ARG A 523 4.76 -37.83 -14.78
N GLU A 524 5.46 -38.77 -15.40
CA GLU A 524 6.54 -39.53 -14.74
C GLU A 524 7.74 -38.66 -14.37
N ASP A 525 8.08 -37.67 -15.19
CA ASP A 525 9.15 -36.71 -14.94
C ASP A 525 8.91 -35.86 -13.68
N VAL A 526 7.65 -35.62 -13.34
CA VAL A 526 7.27 -34.92 -12.11
C VAL A 526 7.30 -35.88 -10.92
N LEU A 527 6.78 -37.10 -11.08
CA LEU A 527 6.73 -38.10 -10.02
C LEU A 527 8.11 -38.63 -9.62
N PHE A 528 9.05 -38.79 -10.56
CA PHE A 528 10.35 -39.45 -10.36
C PHE A 528 11.55 -38.53 -10.52
N ARG A 529 11.39 -37.22 -10.26
CA ARG A 529 12.44 -36.22 -10.48
C ARG A 529 13.64 -36.42 -9.54
N GLU A 530 14.75 -36.96 -10.05
CA GLU A 530 16.00 -37.13 -9.31
C GLU A 530 16.68 -35.78 -8.93
N ALA A 531 17.46 -35.81 -7.85
CA ALA A 531 18.06 -34.63 -7.22
C ALA A 531 19.39 -34.23 -7.86
N GLU A 532 19.36 -33.49 -8.97
CA GLU A 532 20.56 -32.72 -9.36
C GLU A 532 20.83 -31.64 -8.29
N ARG A 533 22.00 -31.69 -7.66
CA ARG A 533 22.45 -30.69 -6.68
C ARG A 533 22.76 -29.37 -7.40
N PHE A 534 21.83 -28.42 -7.31
CA PHE A 534 22.01 -27.08 -7.86
C PHE A 534 23.19 -26.35 -7.19
N ASN A 535 24.17 -25.90 -7.99
CA ASN A 535 25.29 -25.10 -7.52
C ASN A 535 25.23 -23.71 -8.19
N LEU A 536 24.89 -22.69 -7.39
CA LEU A 536 24.67 -21.32 -7.84
C LEU A 536 25.88 -20.74 -8.60
N GLY A 537 27.09 -21.00 -8.13
CA GLY A 537 28.31 -20.45 -8.73
C GLY A 537 28.65 -21.03 -10.10
N LEU A 538 28.39 -22.34 -10.29
CA LEU A 538 28.55 -22.99 -11.59
C LEU A 538 27.45 -22.55 -12.57
N TRP A 539 26.21 -22.39 -12.08
CA TRP A 539 25.09 -21.93 -12.89
C TRP A 539 25.30 -20.51 -13.42
N ILE A 540 25.72 -19.55 -12.58
CA ILE A 540 26.01 -18.16 -13.02
C ILE A 540 27.14 -18.13 -14.06
N LYS A 541 28.23 -18.88 -13.82
CA LYS A 541 29.34 -18.98 -14.79
C LYS A 541 28.90 -19.56 -16.12
N GLN A 542 28.01 -20.55 -16.11
CA GLN A 542 27.47 -21.15 -17.32
C GLN A 542 26.54 -20.18 -18.07
N LEU A 543 25.67 -19.47 -17.35
CA LEU A 543 24.75 -18.46 -17.92
C LEU A 543 25.48 -17.33 -18.64
N LEU A 544 26.58 -16.82 -18.07
CA LEU A 544 27.36 -15.75 -18.68
C LEU A 544 28.26 -16.23 -19.84
N ARG A 545 28.64 -17.51 -19.85
CA ARG A 545 29.57 -18.09 -20.84
C ARG A 545 28.84 -18.70 -22.05
N GLU A 546 27.71 -19.35 -21.82
CA GLU A 546 26.93 -20.05 -22.84
C GLU A 546 25.69 -19.23 -23.25
N LYS A 547 25.94 -18.06 -23.84
CA LYS A 547 24.85 -17.18 -24.30
C LYS A 547 24.14 -17.80 -25.51
N GLN A 548 22.83 -17.99 -25.37
CA GLN A 548 21.96 -18.37 -26.49
C GLN A 548 21.62 -17.15 -27.34
N ALA A 549 21.20 -17.35 -28.60
CA ALA A 549 20.99 -16.24 -29.53
C ALA A 549 19.89 -15.26 -29.07
N THR A 550 18.84 -15.81 -28.45
CA THR A 550 17.74 -15.10 -27.80
C THR A 550 17.62 -15.55 -26.34
N PRO A 551 17.00 -14.75 -25.46
CA PRO A 551 16.78 -15.13 -24.07
C PRO A 551 15.98 -16.43 -23.94
N THR A 552 16.07 -17.07 -22.79
CA THR A 552 15.30 -18.27 -22.46
C THR A 552 13.97 -17.94 -21.78
N PHE A 553 13.06 -18.92 -21.67
CA PHE A 553 11.77 -18.72 -20.98
C PHE A 553 11.93 -18.25 -19.52
N PRO A 554 12.84 -18.84 -18.70
CA PRO A 554 13.09 -18.34 -17.35
C PRO A 554 13.63 -16.91 -17.29
N GLU A 555 14.48 -16.52 -18.25
CA GLU A 555 15.04 -15.16 -18.31
C GLU A 555 13.96 -14.12 -18.63
N ALA A 556 13.03 -14.44 -19.53
CA ALA A 556 11.87 -13.59 -19.79
C ALA A 556 10.98 -13.43 -18.55
N GLY A 557 10.71 -14.53 -17.83
CA GLY A 557 9.97 -14.51 -16.57
C GLY A 557 10.67 -13.67 -15.50
N LEU A 558 11.99 -13.82 -15.35
CA LEU A 558 12.79 -13.02 -14.41
C LEU A 558 12.77 -11.53 -14.76
N CYS A 559 12.89 -11.18 -16.04
CA CYS A 559 12.82 -9.79 -16.48
C CYS A 559 11.46 -9.17 -16.14
N PHE A 560 10.37 -9.89 -16.40
CA PHE A 560 9.03 -9.44 -16.04
C PHE A 560 8.89 -9.23 -14.52
N LEU A 561 9.30 -10.20 -13.71
CA LEU A 561 9.25 -10.10 -12.25
C LEU A 561 10.09 -8.94 -11.72
N LEU A 562 11.25 -8.68 -12.34
CA LEU A 562 12.11 -7.55 -11.99
C LEU A 562 11.43 -6.21 -12.28
N ILE A 563 10.78 -6.06 -13.45
CA ILE A 563 10.01 -4.86 -13.80
C ILE A 563 8.87 -4.64 -12.79
N MET A 564 8.11 -5.69 -12.45
CA MET A 564 7.02 -5.63 -11.47
C MET A 564 7.50 -5.24 -10.07
N PHE A 565 8.60 -5.83 -9.63
CA PHE A 565 9.19 -5.51 -8.33
C PHE A 565 9.67 -4.06 -8.28
N LEU A 566 10.37 -3.58 -9.32
CA LEU A 566 10.86 -2.21 -9.40
C LEU A 566 9.71 -1.20 -9.40
N GLN A 567 8.66 -1.45 -10.18
CA GLN A 567 7.46 -0.60 -10.18
C GLN A 567 6.83 -0.53 -8.78
N PHE A 568 6.60 -1.67 -8.14
CA PHE A 568 6.02 -1.72 -6.80
C PHE A 568 6.90 -1.00 -5.76
N ALA A 569 8.22 -1.18 -5.82
CA ALA A 569 9.16 -0.51 -4.91
C ALA A 569 9.13 1.03 -5.06
N THR A 570 8.95 1.54 -6.27
CA THR A 570 8.93 2.98 -6.55
C THR A 570 7.63 3.70 -6.22
N MET A 571 6.49 2.99 -6.11
CA MET A 571 5.19 3.59 -5.76
C MET A 571 5.24 4.32 -4.42
N ASN A 572 5.98 3.80 -3.43
CA ASN A 572 6.13 4.44 -2.12
C ASN A 572 7.26 5.47 -2.08
N LEU A 573 8.30 5.30 -2.91
CA LEU A 573 9.51 6.13 -2.87
C LEU A 573 9.30 7.49 -3.55
N THR A 574 8.53 7.55 -4.63
CA THR A 574 8.34 8.77 -5.43
C THR A 574 7.73 9.92 -4.61
N ARG A 575 6.85 9.60 -3.65
CA ARG A 575 6.23 10.58 -2.73
C ARG A 575 7.21 11.13 -1.69
N SER A 576 8.25 10.37 -1.35
CA SER A 576 9.27 10.75 -0.35
C SER A 576 10.40 11.58 -0.95
N LEU A 577 10.75 11.34 -2.22
CA LEU A 577 11.84 12.05 -2.92
C LEU A 577 11.46 13.47 -3.37
N LEU A 578 10.17 13.76 -3.49
CA LEU A 578 9.65 15.07 -3.83
C LEU A 578 9.43 15.84 -2.52
N GLY A 579 10.36 16.74 -2.17
CA GLY A 579 10.17 17.71 -1.09
C GLY A 579 8.99 18.67 -1.39
N PRO A 580 8.81 19.75 -0.61
CA PRO A 580 7.78 20.74 -0.91
C PRO A 580 8.04 21.39 -2.29
N ILE A 581 7.26 20.99 -3.29
CA ILE A 581 7.34 21.54 -4.65
C ILE A 581 6.42 22.77 -4.72
N ASP A 582 6.89 23.82 -5.38
CA ASP A 582 6.06 24.94 -5.82
C ASP A 582 4.85 24.42 -6.62
N GLU A 583 3.62 24.79 -6.20
CA GLU A 583 2.36 24.30 -6.79
C GLU A 583 2.30 24.53 -8.31
N SER A 584 2.99 25.56 -8.81
CA SER A 584 3.05 25.90 -10.23
C SER A 584 3.94 24.95 -11.06
N ALA A 585 4.97 24.36 -10.46
CA ALA A 585 5.92 23.48 -11.16
C ALA A 585 5.57 21.99 -11.04
N ALA A 586 4.68 21.64 -10.12
CA ALA A 586 4.33 20.25 -9.79
C ALA A 586 3.90 19.39 -10.99
N PRO A 587 3.06 19.84 -11.93
CA PRO A 587 2.64 19.02 -13.08
C PRO A 587 3.80 18.63 -14.00
N THR A 588 4.69 19.59 -14.30
CA THR A 588 5.83 19.36 -15.20
C THR A 588 6.86 18.43 -14.57
N VAL A 589 7.10 18.55 -13.26
CA VAL A 589 7.97 17.64 -12.52
C VAL A 589 7.40 16.22 -12.53
N MET A 590 6.08 16.07 -12.32
CA MET A 590 5.44 14.77 -12.36
C MET A 590 5.56 14.10 -13.74
N LEU A 591 5.35 14.83 -14.83
CA LEU A 591 5.53 14.30 -16.19
C LEU A 591 6.97 13.84 -16.45
N LYS A 592 7.97 14.62 -16.00
CA LYS A 592 9.39 14.22 -16.10
C LYS A 592 9.67 12.94 -15.30
N LEU A 593 9.09 12.79 -14.11
CA LEU A 593 9.24 11.58 -13.31
C LEU A 593 8.60 10.36 -13.98
N LEU A 594 7.41 10.50 -14.56
CA LEU A 594 6.78 9.43 -15.34
C LEU A 594 7.64 9.00 -16.53
N LEU A 595 8.26 9.96 -17.23
CA LEU A 595 9.21 9.68 -18.31
C LEU A 595 10.44 8.92 -17.80
N ILE A 596 11.02 9.34 -16.67
CA ILE A 596 12.17 8.66 -16.05
C ILE A 596 11.78 7.24 -15.63
N GLN A 597 10.59 7.05 -15.06
CA GLN A 597 10.08 5.73 -14.65
C GLN A 597 9.97 4.78 -15.86
N GLN A 598 9.46 5.25 -17.00
CA GLN A 598 9.38 4.46 -18.23
C GLN A 598 10.76 3.95 -18.68
N ILE A 599 11.76 4.83 -18.68
CA ILE A 599 13.12 4.47 -19.11
C ILE A 599 13.80 3.57 -18.07
N ALA A 600 13.79 3.97 -16.80
CA ALA A 600 14.58 3.34 -15.74
C ALA A 600 13.98 2.02 -15.24
N LEU A 601 12.65 1.89 -15.22
CA LEU A 601 11.98 0.74 -14.60
C LEU A 601 11.47 -0.29 -15.62
N ILE A 602 11.23 0.12 -16.87
CA ILE A 602 10.72 -0.79 -17.92
C ILE A 602 11.81 -1.10 -18.95
N ALA A 603 12.35 -0.08 -19.63
CA ALA A 603 13.32 -0.32 -20.71
C ALA A 603 14.69 -0.80 -20.18
N ALA A 604 15.22 -0.15 -19.13
CA ALA A 604 16.57 -0.43 -18.63
C ALA A 604 16.76 -1.89 -18.15
N PRO A 605 15.86 -2.50 -17.36
CA PRO A 605 16.00 -3.92 -16.99
C PRO A 605 16.09 -4.85 -18.21
N ALA A 606 15.22 -4.65 -19.21
CA ALA A 606 15.21 -5.45 -20.42
C ALA A 606 16.49 -5.26 -21.24
N LEU A 607 16.98 -4.03 -21.40
CA LEU A 607 18.21 -3.71 -22.14
C LEU A 607 19.45 -4.27 -21.43
N ILE A 608 19.55 -4.13 -20.11
CA ILE A 608 20.66 -4.65 -19.29
C ILE A 608 20.67 -6.18 -19.37
N MET A 609 19.53 -6.83 -19.14
CA MET A 609 19.42 -8.29 -19.25
C MET A 609 19.71 -8.77 -20.68
N GLY A 610 19.25 -8.03 -21.69
CA GLY A 610 19.61 -8.27 -23.09
C GLY A 610 21.11 -8.28 -23.33
N ALA A 611 21.82 -7.25 -22.85
CA ALA A 611 23.28 -7.14 -22.98
C ALA A 611 24.03 -8.22 -22.19
N MET A 612 23.53 -8.58 -21.01
CA MET A 612 24.16 -9.57 -20.14
C MET A 612 23.94 -11.01 -20.62
N LEU A 613 22.71 -11.36 -21.00
CA LEU A 613 22.27 -12.76 -21.16
C LEU A 613 22.10 -13.20 -22.61
N ALA A 614 21.71 -12.29 -23.52
CA ALA A 614 21.49 -12.64 -24.92
C ALA A 614 22.79 -12.62 -25.74
N GLY A 615 22.93 -13.58 -26.66
CA GLY A 615 24.03 -13.69 -27.60
C GLY A 615 23.89 -12.76 -28.82
N SER A 616 22.67 -12.29 -29.13
CA SER A 616 22.42 -11.31 -30.19
C SER A 616 21.31 -10.32 -29.79
N LEU A 617 21.71 -9.07 -29.58
CA LEU A 617 20.77 -7.97 -29.30
C LEU A 617 19.85 -7.71 -30.49
N ARG A 618 20.36 -7.83 -31.71
CA ARG A 618 19.56 -7.60 -32.92
C ARG A 618 18.45 -8.64 -33.09
N GLN A 619 18.72 -9.90 -32.76
CA GLN A 619 17.70 -10.97 -32.81
C GLN A 619 16.71 -10.85 -31.65
N THR A 620 17.21 -10.55 -30.45
CA THR A 620 16.39 -10.37 -29.24
C THR A 620 15.42 -9.20 -29.41
N PHE A 621 15.92 -8.01 -29.72
CA PHE A 621 15.08 -6.81 -29.89
C PHE A 621 14.54 -6.64 -31.31
N LYS A 622 14.65 -7.67 -32.17
CA LYS A 622 14.11 -7.67 -33.55
C LYS A 622 14.36 -6.35 -34.30
N ILE A 623 15.61 -5.87 -34.28
CA ILE A 623 16.00 -4.60 -34.89
C ILE A 623 16.23 -4.85 -36.39
N TYR A 624 15.12 -4.93 -37.12
CA TYR A 624 15.05 -5.19 -38.56
C TYR A 624 14.10 -4.20 -39.22
N MET A 625 14.41 -3.79 -40.44
CA MET A 625 13.48 -3.00 -41.24
C MET A 625 12.41 -3.91 -41.84
N PRO A 626 11.13 -3.72 -41.49
CA PRO A 626 10.03 -4.49 -42.05
C PRO A 626 9.66 -3.94 -43.44
N PRO A 627 8.97 -4.74 -44.27
CA PRO A 627 8.45 -4.25 -45.53
C PRO A 627 7.33 -3.22 -45.31
N LEU A 628 7.21 -2.26 -46.23
CA LEU A 628 6.29 -1.12 -46.12
C LEU A 628 4.84 -1.47 -45.72
N PRO A 629 4.21 -2.55 -46.24
CA PRO A 629 2.84 -2.90 -45.84
C PRO A 629 2.68 -3.12 -44.33
N HIS A 630 3.69 -3.65 -43.64
CA HIS A 630 3.61 -3.86 -42.20
C HIS A 630 3.71 -2.55 -41.43
N LEU A 631 4.49 -1.57 -41.92
CA LEU A 631 4.52 -0.22 -41.36
C LEU A 631 3.18 0.49 -41.55
N LEU A 632 2.58 0.35 -42.74
CA LEU A 632 1.27 0.94 -43.02
C LEU A 632 0.19 0.36 -42.11
N ILE A 633 0.20 -0.96 -41.88
CA ILE A 633 -0.73 -1.59 -40.93
C ILE A 633 -0.46 -1.10 -39.51
N GLY A 634 0.81 -0.97 -39.10
CA GLY A 634 1.17 -0.40 -37.80
C GLY A 634 0.57 0.99 -37.59
N ILE A 635 0.51 1.83 -38.64
CA ILE A 635 -0.08 3.17 -38.56
C ILE A 635 -1.61 3.16 -38.69
N SER A 636 -2.17 2.37 -39.61
CA SER A 636 -3.59 2.44 -39.96
C SER A 636 -4.50 1.64 -39.03
N LEU A 637 -4.05 0.48 -38.55
CA LEU A 637 -4.83 -0.39 -37.68
C LEU A 637 -5.31 0.26 -36.36
N PRO A 638 -4.53 1.08 -35.63
CA PRO A 638 -5.02 1.70 -34.40
C PRO A 638 -6.17 2.67 -34.64
N PHE A 639 -6.18 3.42 -35.77
CA PHE A 639 -7.33 4.28 -36.11
C PHE A 639 -8.63 3.50 -36.32
N VAL A 640 -8.54 2.32 -36.94
CA VAL A 640 -9.71 1.48 -37.21
C VAL A 640 -10.14 0.71 -35.95
N LEU A 641 -9.20 0.31 -35.09
CA LEU A 641 -9.51 -0.37 -33.84
C LEU A 641 -10.06 0.58 -32.76
N HIS A 642 -9.68 1.86 -32.79
CA HIS A 642 -10.02 2.82 -31.73
C HIS A 642 -11.53 2.91 -31.41
N PRO A 643 -12.45 3.07 -32.38
CA PRO A 643 -13.90 3.03 -32.10
C PRO A 643 -14.37 1.75 -31.39
N LEU A 644 -13.82 0.59 -31.77
CA LEU A 644 -14.18 -0.69 -31.17
C LEU A 644 -13.69 -0.79 -29.72
N VAL A 645 -12.48 -0.29 -29.45
CA VAL A 645 -11.87 -0.33 -28.12
C VAL A 645 -12.59 0.61 -27.16
N ILE A 646 -12.96 1.82 -27.60
CA ILE A 646 -13.71 2.77 -26.76
C ILE A 646 -15.08 2.21 -26.39
N GLU A 647 -15.87 1.75 -27.37
CA GLU A 647 -17.20 1.21 -27.10
C GLU A 647 -17.15 -0.03 -26.20
N LEU A 648 -16.15 -0.88 -26.40
CA LEU A 648 -15.93 -2.03 -25.53
C LEU A 648 -15.59 -1.59 -24.09
N ALA A 649 -14.72 -0.59 -23.94
CA ALA A 649 -14.33 -0.08 -22.61
C ALA A 649 -15.52 0.56 -21.88
N GLN A 650 -16.35 1.35 -22.58
CA GLN A 650 -17.57 1.95 -22.04
C GLN A 650 -18.62 0.89 -21.69
N SER A 651 -18.85 -0.08 -22.58
CA SER A 651 -19.79 -1.18 -22.34
C SER A 651 -19.40 -2.06 -21.14
N LEU A 652 -18.14 -2.00 -20.70
CA LEU A 652 -17.61 -2.74 -19.55
C LEU A 652 -17.38 -1.86 -18.31
N GLN A 653 -17.74 -0.57 -18.33
CA GLN A 653 -17.58 0.33 -17.16
C GLN A 653 -18.33 -0.21 -15.93
N TRP A 654 -19.51 -0.80 -16.10
CA TRP A 654 -20.28 -1.41 -15.00
C TRP A 654 -19.57 -2.61 -14.35
N PHE A 655 -18.65 -3.25 -15.08
CA PHE A 655 -17.99 -4.48 -14.64
C PHE A 655 -16.73 -4.19 -13.82
N PHE A 656 -15.92 -3.24 -14.27
CA PHE A 656 -14.66 -2.88 -13.62
C PHE A 656 -14.88 -1.91 -12.44
N PRO A 657 -13.98 -1.93 -11.43
CA PRO A 657 -14.00 -0.91 -10.38
C PRO A 657 -13.70 0.48 -10.94
N PRO A 658 -14.15 1.56 -10.26
CA PRO A 658 -13.83 2.93 -10.65
C PRO A 658 -12.31 3.16 -10.64
N LEU A 659 -11.87 4.14 -11.43
CA LEU A 659 -10.46 4.49 -11.52
C LEU A 659 -9.98 5.09 -10.18
N PRO A 660 -8.75 4.79 -9.75
CA PRO A 660 -8.16 5.46 -8.59
C PRO A 660 -8.05 6.98 -8.82
N GLU A 661 -8.22 7.78 -7.77
CA GLU A 661 -8.12 9.24 -7.83
C GLU A 661 -6.83 9.74 -8.50
N GLN A 662 -5.71 9.02 -8.35
CA GLN A 662 -4.43 9.39 -8.97
C GLN A 662 -4.48 9.34 -10.50
N VAL A 663 -5.24 8.39 -11.05
CA VAL A 663 -5.42 8.23 -12.50
C VAL A 663 -6.36 9.31 -13.03
N GLU A 664 -7.42 9.62 -12.28
CA GLU A 664 -8.32 10.74 -12.61
C GLU A 664 -7.57 12.08 -12.62
N GLN A 665 -6.73 12.32 -11.61
CA GLN A 665 -5.84 13.49 -11.58
C GLN A 665 -4.88 13.53 -12.77
N ALA A 666 -4.29 12.39 -13.15
CA ALA A 666 -3.43 12.31 -14.34
C ALA A 666 -4.20 12.61 -15.64
N LEU A 667 -5.47 12.21 -15.74
CA LEU A 667 -6.33 12.52 -16.88
C LEU A 667 -6.69 14.01 -16.93
N LEU A 668 -6.99 14.62 -15.77
CA LEU A 668 -7.24 16.06 -15.67
C LEU A 668 -6.03 16.90 -16.10
N LEU A 669 -4.81 16.43 -15.81
CA LEU A 669 -3.59 17.10 -16.29
C LEU A 669 -3.45 17.10 -17.81
N MET A 670 -4.03 16.12 -18.52
CA MET A 670 -4.04 16.14 -19.99
C MET A 670 -4.95 17.23 -20.56
N GLN A 671 -5.87 17.76 -19.76
CA GLN A 671 -6.79 18.85 -20.11
C GLN A 671 -6.26 20.23 -19.71
N ASP A 672 -5.09 20.31 -19.07
CA ASP A 672 -4.48 21.58 -18.66
C ASP A 672 -3.77 22.26 -19.84
N ASN A 673 -4.28 23.43 -20.23
CA ASN A 673 -3.73 24.24 -21.31
C ASN A 673 -2.32 24.79 -21.02
N ASN A 674 -1.86 24.78 -19.77
CA ASN A 674 -0.52 25.23 -19.40
C ASN A 674 0.58 24.21 -19.73
N ILE A 675 0.22 22.97 -20.05
CA ILE A 675 1.17 21.91 -20.38
C ILE A 675 1.32 21.81 -21.90
N SER A 676 2.57 21.82 -22.37
CA SER A 676 2.85 21.63 -23.80
C SER A 676 2.33 20.27 -24.29
N PRO A 677 1.49 20.22 -25.35
CA PRO A 677 0.99 18.97 -25.92
C PRO A 677 2.12 18.03 -26.38
N TRP A 678 3.28 18.59 -26.75
CA TRP A 678 4.47 17.82 -27.13
C TRP A 678 5.05 17.05 -25.96
N LEU A 679 5.03 17.61 -24.74
CA LEU A 679 5.48 16.93 -23.54
C LEU A 679 4.52 15.80 -23.15
N LEU A 680 3.21 16.02 -23.31
CA LEU A 680 2.20 14.98 -23.11
C LEU A 680 2.37 13.83 -24.11
N LEU A 681 2.54 14.13 -25.41
CA LEU A 681 2.83 13.12 -26.44
C LEU A 681 4.12 12.37 -26.17
N LEU A 682 5.18 13.07 -25.73
CA LEU A 682 6.44 12.41 -25.37
C LEU A 682 6.26 11.44 -24.20
N THR A 683 5.53 11.86 -23.16
CA THR A 683 5.41 11.13 -21.89
C THR A 683 4.41 9.98 -21.97
N PHE A 684 3.26 10.17 -22.61
CA PHE A 684 2.16 9.18 -22.63
C PHE A 684 2.03 8.41 -23.94
N ALA A 685 2.63 8.88 -25.05
CA ALA A 685 2.61 8.16 -26.32
C ALA A 685 3.99 7.61 -26.70
N ALA A 686 5.00 8.46 -26.87
CA ALA A 686 6.30 8.04 -27.42
C ALA A 686 7.11 7.18 -26.44
N ALA A 687 7.25 7.61 -25.19
CA ALA A 687 8.04 6.88 -24.20
C ALA A 687 7.47 5.48 -23.90
N PRO A 688 6.16 5.29 -23.63
CA PRO A 688 5.56 3.97 -23.48
C PRO A 688 5.71 3.12 -24.75
N ALA A 689 5.44 3.71 -25.93
CA ALA A 689 5.55 3.00 -27.21
C ALA A 689 6.95 2.45 -27.47
N ILE A 690 8.01 3.13 -27.03
CA ILE A 690 9.38 2.66 -27.19
C ILE A 690 9.77 1.71 -26.05
N CYS A 691 9.60 2.14 -24.80
CA CYS A 691 10.10 1.44 -23.63
C CYS A 691 9.39 0.09 -23.42
N GLU A 692 8.07 0.09 -23.54
CA GLU A 692 7.27 -1.11 -23.32
C GLU A 692 7.42 -2.09 -24.48
N GLU A 693 7.54 -1.62 -25.74
CA GLU A 693 7.80 -2.52 -26.86
C GLU A 693 9.20 -3.17 -26.80
N ILE A 694 10.22 -2.44 -26.34
CA ILE A 694 11.56 -3.00 -26.08
C ILE A 694 11.49 -4.10 -25.03
N ALA A 695 10.79 -3.86 -23.91
CA ALA A 695 10.68 -4.82 -22.82
C ALA A 695 9.84 -6.04 -23.20
N PHE A 696 8.60 -5.82 -23.64
CA PHE A 696 7.63 -6.89 -23.84
C PHE A 696 7.81 -7.60 -25.18
N ARG A 697 7.96 -6.87 -26.30
CA ARG A 697 8.03 -7.49 -27.64
C ARG A 697 9.46 -7.82 -28.03
N GLY A 698 10.42 -7.05 -27.52
CA GLY A 698 11.84 -7.32 -27.69
C GLY A 698 12.29 -8.46 -26.78
N PHE A 699 12.49 -8.19 -25.50
CA PHE A 699 13.10 -9.17 -24.59
C PHE A 699 12.15 -10.32 -24.19
N ILE A 700 10.99 -10.00 -23.60
CA ILE A 700 10.09 -11.01 -23.00
C ILE A 700 9.50 -11.94 -24.05
N LEU A 701 8.91 -11.41 -25.14
CA LEU A 701 8.31 -12.21 -26.21
C LEU A 701 9.35 -13.10 -26.90
N SER A 702 10.57 -12.61 -27.13
CA SER A 702 11.64 -13.42 -27.71
C SER A 702 12.06 -14.59 -26.81
N GLY A 703 12.04 -14.40 -25.48
CA GLY A 703 12.33 -15.47 -24.53
C GLY A 703 11.18 -16.48 -24.39
N LEU A 704 9.94 -16.02 -24.41
CA LEU A 704 8.77 -16.89 -24.43
C LEU A 704 8.66 -17.70 -25.74
N ALA A 705 9.07 -17.12 -26.86
CA ALA A 705 9.06 -17.75 -28.19
C ALA A 705 10.21 -18.74 -28.42
N HIS A 706 11.16 -18.86 -27.48
CA HIS A 706 12.40 -19.62 -27.64
C HIS A 706 12.20 -21.08 -28.10
N HIS A 707 11.16 -21.77 -27.59
CA HIS A 707 10.85 -23.16 -27.93
C HIS A 707 9.85 -23.32 -29.09
N GLY A 708 9.56 -22.26 -29.85
CA GLY A 708 8.77 -22.31 -31.09
C GLY A 708 7.24 -22.28 -30.92
N ARG A 709 6.70 -22.21 -29.69
CA ARG A 709 5.26 -22.08 -29.46
C ARG A 709 4.78 -20.62 -29.55
N LEU A 710 4.82 -20.07 -30.75
CA LEU A 710 4.61 -18.64 -31.02
C LEU A 710 3.26 -18.10 -30.51
N GLY A 711 2.16 -18.84 -30.67
CA GLY A 711 0.84 -18.40 -30.20
C GLY A 711 0.77 -18.24 -28.68
N ILE A 712 1.34 -19.21 -27.95
CA ILE A 712 1.42 -19.18 -26.48
C ILE A 712 2.32 -18.04 -26.01
N ALA A 713 3.42 -17.78 -26.73
CA ALA A 713 4.32 -16.68 -26.44
C ALA A 713 3.64 -15.32 -26.60
N ILE A 714 2.82 -15.12 -27.65
CA ILE A 714 2.01 -13.91 -27.83
C ILE A 714 1.06 -13.74 -26.64
N VAL A 715 0.30 -14.78 -26.28
CA VAL A 715 -0.67 -14.70 -25.18
C VAL A 715 0.00 -14.33 -23.86
N PHE A 716 1.06 -15.03 -23.46
CA PHE A 716 1.75 -14.72 -22.19
C PHE A 716 2.42 -13.35 -22.20
N SER A 717 3.05 -12.94 -23.31
CA SER A 717 3.63 -11.60 -23.42
C SER A 717 2.56 -10.51 -23.33
N SER A 718 1.37 -10.76 -23.88
CA SER A 718 0.27 -9.80 -23.88
C SER A 718 -0.36 -9.66 -22.49
N LEU A 719 -0.54 -10.79 -21.80
CA LEU A 719 -0.98 -10.79 -20.40
C LEU A 719 0.03 -10.09 -19.48
N ALA A 720 1.33 -10.35 -19.66
CA ALA A 720 2.39 -9.67 -18.91
C ALA A 720 2.37 -8.16 -19.14
N PHE A 721 2.16 -7.73 -20.39
CA PHE A 721 2.01 -6.32 -20.76
C PHE A 721 0.80 -5.67 -20.09
N GLY A 722 -0.34 -6.36 -20.06
CA GLY A 722 -1.53 -5.90 -19.33
C GLY A 722 -1.27 -5.79 -17.83
N LEU A 723 -0.76 -6.85 -17.20
CA LEU A 723 -0.51 -6.92 -15.75
C LEU A 723 0.39 -5.80 -15.23
N MET A 724 1.29 -5.28 -16.06
CA MET A 724 2.16 -4.17 -15.69
C MET A 724 1.39 -2.90 -15.28
N HIS A 725 0.17 -2.71 -15.77
CA HIS A 725 -0.59 -1.49 -15.53
C HIS A 725 -1.31 -1.47 -14.17
N MET A 726 -1.42 -2.62 -13.48
CA MET A 726 -2.00 -2.76 -12.13
C MET A 726 -3.44 -2.26 -11.92
N ILE A 727 -4.10 -1.72 -12.96
CA ILE A 727 -5.49 -1.25 -12.95
C ILE A 727 -6.33 -2.26 -13.73
N PRO A 728 -7.38 -2.88 -13.15
CA PRO A 728 -8.15 -3.95 -13.78
C PRO A 728 -8.61 -3.68 -15.22
N GLN A 729 -9.22 -2.52 -15.45
CA GLN A 729 -9.71 -2.12 -16.76
C GLN A 729 -8.55 -1.98 -17.77
N GLN A 730 -7.44 -1.38 -17.34
CA GLN A 730 -6.27 -1.20 -18.19
C GLN A 730 -5.54 -2.52 -18.45
N VAL A 731 -5.46 -3.43 -17.46
CA VAL A 731 -4.92 -4.78 -17.62
C VAL A 731 -5.67 -5.53 -18.72
N PHE A 732 -7.00 -5.46 -18.73
CA PHE A 732 -7.83 -6.08 -19.76
C PHE A 732 -7.59 -5.47 -21.14
N ASN A 733 -7.72 -4.14 -21.26
CA ASN A 733 -7.57 -3.44 -22.54
C ASN A 733 -6.15 -3.58 -23.13
N ALA A 734 -5.13 -3.38 -22.30
CA ALA A 734 -3.74 -3.53 -22.73
C ALA A 734 -3.39 -4.97 -23.09
N SER A 735 -3.95 -5.98 -22.41
CA SER A 735 -3.78 -7.39 -22.81
C SER A 735 -4.35 -7.67 -24.20
N LEU A 736 -5.53 -7.15 -24.52
CA LEU A 736 -6.15 -7.33 -25.84
C LEU A 736 -5.33 -6.64 -26.93
N LEU A 737 -4.93 -5.39 -26.70
CA LEU A 737 -4.03 -4.65 -27.59
C LEU A 737 -2.70 -5.39 -27.77
N GLY A 738 -2.23 -5.99 -26.68
CA GLY A 738 -0.99 -6.71 -26.66
C GLY A 738 -0.95 -7.93 -27.58
N LEU A 739 -2.09 -8.59 -27.80
CA LEU A 739 -2.21 -9.70 -28.76
C LEU A 739 -1.94 -9.21 -30.18
N VAL A 740 -2.49 -8.04 -30.54
CA VAL A 740 -2.28 -7.40 -31.85
C VAL A 740 -0.81 -7.01 -32.01
N LEU A 741 -0.24 -6.33 -31.02
CA LEU A 741 1.18 -5.93 -31.02
C LEU A 741 2.13 -7.14 -31.10
N GLY A 742 1.85 -8.20 -30.36
CA GLY A 742 2.62 -9.45 -30.39
C GLY A 742 2.57 -10.13 -31.76
N LEU A 743 1.38 -10.21 -32.37
CA LEU A 743 1.22 -10.74 -33.73
C LEU A 743 1.98 -9.89 -34.75
N LEU A 744 1.87 -8.57 -34.65
CA LEU A 744 2.50 -7.61 -35.55
C LEU A 744 4.03 -7.65 -35.46
N CYS A 745 4.58 -7.76 -34.25
CA CYS A 745 6.01 -7.98 -34.03
C CYS A 745 6.51 -9.30 -34.62
N LEU A 746 5.81 -10.42 -34.39
CA LEU A 746 6.24 -11.72 -34.90
C LEU A 746 6.10 -11.84 -36.42
N ARG A 747 5.03 -11.30 -37.00
CA ARG A 747 4.78 -11.39 -38.45
C ARG A 747 5.65 -10.44 -39.24
N SER A 748 5.93 -9.24 -38.73
CA SER A 748 6.88 -8.31 -39.36
C SER A 748 8.35 -8.65 -39.08
N ASN A 749 8.59 -9.50 -38.07
CA ASN A 749 9.90 -9.72 -37.45
C ASN A 749 10.62 -8.39 -37.14
N SER A 750 9.89 -7.40 -36.65
CA SER A 750 10.41 -6.07 -36.31
C SER A 750 9.63 -5.47 -35.14
N LEU A 751 10.31 -4.70 -34.29
CA LEU A 751 9.62 -3.88 -33.29
C LEU A 751 8.95 -2.64 -33.88
N LEU A 752 9.46 -2.11 -35.00
CA LEU A 752 9.04 -0.81 -35.52
C LEU A 752 7.53 -0.71 -35.79
N PRO A 753 6.88 -1.69 -36.44
CA PRO A 753 5.44 -1.60 -36.65
C PRO A 753 4.66 -1.56 -35.32
N GLY A 754 5.14 -2.26 -34.28
CA GLY A 754 4.52 -2.28 -32.95
C GLY A 754 4.69 -0.95 -32.23
N ILE A 755 5.89 -0.35 -32.30
CA ILE A 755 6.16 0.99 -31.77
C ILE A 755 5.27 2.02 -32.44
N LEU A 756 5.13 1.98 -33.78
CA LEU A 756 4.25 2.90 -34.51
C LEU A 756 2.79 2.73 -34.12
N PHE A 757 2.32 1.48 -34.04
CA PHE A 757 0.96 1.18 -33.58
C PHE A 757 0.71 1.74 -32.19
N HIS A 758 1.60 1.47 -31.24
CA HIS A 758 1.45 1.88 -29.85
C HIS A 758 1.51 3.40 -29.71
N PHE A 759 2.44 4.05 -30.42
CA PHE A 759 2.55 5.51 -30.45
C PHE A 759 1.27 6.16 -31.00
N VAL A 760 0.74 5.66 -32.11
CA VAL A 760 -0.49 6.20 -32.70
C VAL A 760 -1.68 5.95 -31.77
N ASN A 761 -1.83 4.74 -31.22
CA ASN A 761 -2.91 4.40 -30.31
C ASN A 761 -2.95 5.36 -29.10
N ASN A 762 -1.83 5.54 -28.40
CA ASN A 762 -1.77 6.41 -27.24
C ASN A 762 -1.79 7.89 -27.64
N GLY A 763 -1.23 8.23 -28.81
CA GLY A 763 -1.27 9.58 -29.35
C GLY A 763 -2.69 10.05 -29.62
N ILE A 764 -3.57 9.17 -30.12
CA ILE A 764 -5.00 9.48 -30.29
C ILE A 764 -5.64 9.81 -28.93
N GLU A 765 -5.36 9.02 -27.88
CA GLU A 765 -5.88 9.27 -26.53
C GLU A 765 -5.40 10.61 -25.95
N VAL A 766 -4.10 10.93 -26.09
CA VAL A 766 -3.53 12.21 -25.63
C VAL A 766 -4.15 13.38 -26.39
N LEU A 767 -4.22 13.31 -27.72
CA LEU A 767 -4.79 14.37 -28.54
C LEU A 767 -6.28 14.57 -28.25
N ARG A 768 -7.02 13.50 -27.94
CA ARG A 768 -8.42 13.58 -27.52
C ARG A 768 -8.57 14.32 -26.19
N GLY A 769 -7.67 14.07 -25.23
CA GLY A 769 -7.66 14.79 -23.94
C GLY A 769 -7.35 16.28 -24.12
N VAL A 770 -6.35 16.61 -24.94
CA VAL A 770 -5.91 18.00 -25.17
C VAL A 770 -6.95 18.82 -25.95
N TYR A 771 -7.54 18.25 -27.01
CA TYR A 771 -8.46 18.97 -27.92
C TYR A 771 -9.94 18.59 -27.71
N GLN A 772 -10.31 18.19 -26.50
CA GLN A 772 -11.65 17.68 -26.20
C GLN A 772 -12.75 18.69 -26.54
N LYS A 773 -12.56 19.97 -26.19
CA LYS A 773 -13.54 21.05 -26.36
C LYS A 773 -13.74 21.38 -27.85
N GLU A 774 -12.67 21.48 -28.60
CA GLU A 774 -12.68 21.72 -30.05
C GLU A 774 -13.38 20.57 -30.77
N LEU A 775 -13.07 19.33 -30.39
CA LEU A 775 -13.65 18.14 -30.99
C LEU A 775 -15.15 18.03 -30.68
N GLN A 776 -15.56 18.35 -29.46
CA GLN A 776 -16.98 18.43 -29.08
C GLN A 776 -17.74 19.47 -29.91
N SER A 777 -17.17 20.65 -30.13
CA SER A 777 -17.81 21.72 -30.91
C SER A 777 -17.93 21.39 -32.42
N SER A 778 -17.13 20.46 -32.92
CA SER A 778 -17.06 20.09 -34.34
C SER A 778 -18.05 18.99 -34.74
N ILE A 779 -18.62 18.25 -33.79
CA ILE A 779 -19.54 17.12 -34.06
C ILE A 779 -20.99 17.62 -34.03
N SER A 780 -21.63 17.65 -35.19
CA SER A 780 -23.05 18.05 -35.30
C SER A 780 -23.98 17.11 -34.51
N PRO A 781 -24.96 17.64 -33.75
CA PRO A 781 -26.02 16.83 -33.16
C PRO A 781 -26.76 16.04 -34.25
N GLY A 782 -26.81 14.71 -34.13
CA GLY A 782 -27.46 13.83 -35.12
C GLY A 782 -26.54 13.21 -36.18
N ASN A 783 -25.21 13.23 -35.99
CA ASN A 783 -24.28 12.49 -36.83
C ASN A 783 -24.55 10.97 -36.75
N LEU A 784 -24.69 10.32 -37.91
CA LEU A 784 -25.02 8.89 -38.04
C LEU A 784 -23.90 7.94 -37.57
N PHE A 785 -22.69 8.44 -37.37
CA PHE A 785 -21.49 7.65 -37.08
C PHE A 785 -20.97 7.82 -35.65
N VAL A 786 -21.11 9.02 -35.06
CA VAL A 786 -20.62 9.35 -33.71
C VAL A 786 -21.54 10.37 -33.05
N THR A 787 -21.91 10.13 -31.80
CA THR A 787 -22.56 11.10 -30.93
C THR A 787 -21.64 11.47 -29.77
N TYR A 788 -21.78 12.69 -29.26
CA TYR A 788 -21.08 13.16 -28.08
C TYR A 788 -22.10 13.47 -26.98
N THR A 789 -22.02 12.76 -25.86
CA THR A 789 -22.70 13.10 -24.60
C THR A 789 -21.78 14.00 -23.77
N GLU A 790 -22.28 14.73 -22.77
CA GLU A 790 -21.57 15.82 -22.06
C GLU A 790 -20.11 15.51 -21.68
N THR A 791 -19.75 14.24 -21.46
CA THR A 791 -18.41 13.79 -21.10
C THR A 791 -17.82 12.67 -21.97
N GLU A 792 -18.58 12.06 -22.90
CA GLU A 792 -18.18 10.81 -23.57
C GLU A 792 -18.55 10.75 -25.07
N TYR A 793 -17.74 10.00 -25.84
CA TYR A 793 -18.03 9.69 -27.25
C TYR A 793 -18.77 8.35 -27.35
N HIS A 794 -19.79 8.28 -28.19
CA HIS A 794 -20.44 7.03 -28.55
C HIS A 794 -20.44 6.82 -30.07
N TYR A 795 -19.84 5.74 -30.54
CA TYR A 795 -19.82 5.30 -31.92
C TYR A 795 -21.02 4.42 -32.23
N HIS A 796 -21.75 4.75 -33.29
CA HIS A 796 -22.92 3.98 -33.70
C HIS A 796 -22.55 2.68 -34.42
N TRP A 797 -23.49 1.72 -34.44
CA TRP A 797 -23.34 0.40 -35.06
C TRP A 797 -22.78 0.40 -36.50
N PRO A 798 -23.13 1.33 -37.42
CA PRO A 798 -22.52 1.37 -38.75
C PRO A 798 -20.99 1.55 -38.71
N THR A 799 -20.50 2.44 -37.84
CA THR A 799 -19.07 2.68 -37.65
C THR A 799 -18.39 1.43 -37.11
N LEU A 800 -18.99 0.79 -36.11
CA LEU A 800 -18.45 -0.41 -35.48
C LEU A 800 -18.38 -1.60 -36.46
N ILE A 801 -19.39 -1.78 -37.31
CA ILE A 801 -19.40 -2.85 -38.32
C ILE A 801 -18.29 -2.61 -39.35
N ILE A 802 -18.17 -1.39 -39.88
CA ILE A 802 -17.11 -1.05 -40.85
C ILE A 802 -15.72 -1.25 -40.22
N CYS A 803 -15.51 -0.71 -39.02
CA CYS A 803 -14.25 -0.84 -38.30
C CYS A 803 -13.92 -2.31 -37.97
N GLY A 804 -14.93 -3.10 -37.59
CA GLY A 804 -14.79 -4.53 -37.33
C GLY A 804 -14.35 -5.32 -38.56
N ILE A 805 -15.01 -5.09 -39.70
CA ILE A 805 -14.68 -5.76 -40.97
C ILE A 805 -13.27 -5.37 -41.44
N VAL A 806 -12.94 -4.07 -41.43
CA VAL A 806 -11.63 -3.58 -41.88
C VAL A 806 -10.52 -4.09 -40.94
N SER A 807 -10.72 -4.04 -39.63
CA SER A 807 -9.75 -4.56 -38.65
C SER A 807 -9.51 -6.06 -38.84
N ALA A 808 -10.59 -6.85 -39.02
CA ALA A 808 -10.48 -8.28 -39.28
C ALA A 808 -9.73 -8.57 -40.59
N ALA A 809 -9.99 -7.81 -41.65
CA ALA A 809 -9.29 -7.94 -42.93
C ALA A 809 -7.78 -7.63 -42.80
N LEU A 810 -7.41 -6.55 -42.10
CA LEU A 810 -6.01 -6.18 -41.88
C LEU A 810 -5.27 -7.21 -41.00
N ILE A 811 -5.89 -7.70 -39.93
CA ILE A 811 -5.33 -8.74 -39.05
C ILE A 811 -5.19 -10.06 -39.82
N TYR A 812 -6.18 -10.44 -40.62
CA TYR A 812 -6.13 -11.64 -41.47
C TYR A 812 -5.02 -11.53 -42.51
N TRP A 813 -4.89 -10.38 -43.17
CA TRP A 813 -3.81 -10.13 -44.12
C TRP A 813 -2.43 -10.25 -43.45
N LEU A 814 -2.25 -9.66 -42.26
CA LEU A 814 -1.02 -9.74 -41.47
C LEU A 814 -0.69 -11.17 -41.08
N TYR A 815 -1.71 -11.97 -40.72
CA TYR A 815 -1.54 -13.38 -40.40
C TYR A 815 -1.09 -14.19 -41.62
N GLN A 816 -1.63 -13.92 -42.80
CA GLN A 816 -1.31 -14.65 -44.03
C GLN A 816 0.01 -14.23 -44.69
N ASN A 817 0.49 -13.00 -44.44
CA ASN A 817 1.65 -12.43 -45.13
C ASN A 817 2.82 -12.13 -44.17
N PRO A 818 3.48 -13.15 -43.59
CA PRO A 818 4.66 -12.91 -42.76
C PRO A 818 5.81 -12.30 -43.60
N ALA A 819 6.56 -11.38 -43.01
CA ALA A 819 7.75 -10.81 -43.61
C ALA A 819 8.78 -11.91 -43.91
N ARG A 820 9.28 -11.95 -45.16
CA ARG A 820 10.31 -12.92 -45.56
C ARG A 820 11.62 -12.62 -44.81
N LEU A 821 12.08 -13.57 -44.02
CA LEU A 821 13.40 -13.51 -43.38
C LEU A 821 14.49 -13.64 -44.47
N SER A 822 15.40 -12.69 -44.54
CA SER A 822 16.63 -12.80 -45.33
C SER A 822 17.49 -13.99 -44.86
N PRO A 823 18.39 -14.55 -45.70
CA PRO A 823 19.25 -15.67 -45.32
C PRO A 823 20.08 -15.39 -44.05
N ALA A 824 20.54 -14.15 -43.87
CA ALA A 824 21.24 -13.68 -42.67
C ALA A 824 20.36 -13.63 -41.40
N GLN A 825 19.04 -13.58 -41.55
CA GLN A 825 18.05 -13.68 -40.47
C GLN A 825 17.63 -15.13 -40.17
N GLN A 826 17.98 -16.10 -41.04
CA GLN A 826 17.69 -17.53 -40.87
C GLN A 826 18.88 -18.31 -40.25
N GLN A 827 20.11 -17.82 -40.37
CA GLN A 827 21.31 -18.45 -39.78
C GLN A 827 21.52 -18.02 -38.32
N PRO A 828 21.16 -18.89 -37.37
CA PRO A 828 22.14 -19.33 -36.39
C PRO A 828 22.11 -20.85 -36.08
N ALA A 829 21.18 -21.62 -36.66
CA ALA A 829 21.00 -23.04 -36.30
C ALA A 829 21.98 -24.01 -36.99
N ALA A 830 22.57 -23.63 -38.13
CA ALA A 830 23.38 -24.55 -38.94
C ALA A 830 24.88 -24.59 -38.58
N ASP A 831 25.45 -23.50 -38.04
CA ASP A 831 26.91 -23.39 -37.87
C ASP A 831 27.45 -23.92 -36.54
N LYS A 832 26.59 -24.27 -35.57
CA LYS A 832 27.03 -24.92 -34.32
C LYS A 832 27.13 -26.45 -34.40
N PHE A 833 26.65 -27.08 -35.47
CA PHE A 833 26.77 -28.53 -35.69
C PHE A 833 27.89 -28.95 -36.63
N ARG A 834 28.73 -28.00 -37.11
CA ARG A 834 29.88 -28.32 -37.99
C ARG A 834 31.26 -28.22 -37.35
N LEU A 835 31.37 -27.83 -36.09
CA LEU A 835 32.61 -27.85 -35.33
C LEU A 835 32.34 -28.23 -33.87
N LYS A 836 32.05 -29.52 -33.63
CA LYS A 836 32.45 -30.28 -32.43
C LYS A 836 32.09 -31.75 -32.59
#